data_AF-A0A8H6BD27-F1
#
_entry.id   AF-A0A8H6BD27-F1
#
_cell.length_a   1.000
_cell.length_b   1.000
_cell.length_c   1.000
_cell.angle_alpha   90.00
_cell.angle_beta   90.00
_cell.angle_gamma   90.00
#
_symmetry.space_group_name_H-M   'P 1'
#
loop_
_entity.id
_entity.type
_entity.pdbx_description
1 polymer ?
#
loop_
_entity_poly.entity_id
_entity_poly.type
_entity_poly.pdbx_seq_one_letter_code
_entity_poly.pdbx_strand_id
1 'polypeptide(L)'
;MTLEEEKFPLEGKEACEVFSTGELELIGRMLGASGVNEAQGVNAQGVNAQGVNAQGVNAQGVNAQGVNAQGVNAQGVNAQGVNAQGVNAQGVNETQGAQEVRALPRWRRRSRVRESRMPAPAAQETLAPPTKRRLVSGEKLRGALTPLAPLAPPLPSPGASPTRMEESMGLVVASGGAPVAGADGRAWEAVRQAAQVLAAVPPGSLAARYALWQLVQRADRPALSTLQRVIKSALRKDVVQSLPAEVAYRIFAELDFRTLVRASEVCRAWRTTSEQDAAHLWKRLVLRDNLVRDEAEYDAERRWLAGLRPEKECGWVARQIYRRRRMIGQRWRDPDFHPVRKTLPCQGPSVITCLQFDDDKIAAGSDDNNITIYDTRTGKVRAVLAGHTGGVWAMKYRGNTLASGSTDRTVRIWNIAQGVCTHIFRGHVSTVRCLEIIEPRRIGTDDEGRAIVFPETPLLVTGSRDATLFVWRLPENGAQDAVAGAPVDLDERANPYLVRVLRGHTGSVRAVAGAGNILVSASYDTTARVWDLRTGECKFVLAGHADRIYSCVYDAQRSRCYTGSVDNTVRMWDVRTGRCAAILEGHQMLVGLITLSPHALVSAAADWTVRVWDPDTGAPRHVLRGHSSAITCVQNNDYFIVSGSQGMLKLWDTRTGRFIRDLVDDVSGAVWQVRFDYRRCVAAVQKTDRTCLEILDFCPPESDRWAKGE
;
A
#
# COMPACT_ATOMS: atom_id res chain seq x y z
N MET A 1 -38.55 -1.99 -12.37
CA MET A 1 -38.37 -3.27 -13.10
C MET A 1 -38.36 -4.36 -12.05
N THR A 2 -39.32 -5.27 -12.20
CA THR A 2 -39.61 -6.45 -11.38
C THR A 2 -38.43 -7.42 -11.36
N LEU A 3 -38.14 -8.01 -10.21
CA LEU A 3 -37.39 -9.26 -10.13
C LEU A 3 -38.26 -10.28 -9.41
N GLU A 4 -38.53 -11.35 -10.16
CA GLU A 4 -39.42 -12.46 -9.89
C GLU A 4 -38.86 -13.41 -8.84
N GLU A 5 -39.80 -14.12 -8.21
CA GLU A 5 -39.60 -15.26 -7.33
C GLU A 5 -39.08 -16.47 -8.11
N GLU A 6 -38.12 -17.22 -7.53
CA GLU A 6 -38.03 -18.66 -7.74
C GLU A 6 -38.15 -19.40 -6.40
N LYS A 7 -39.21 -20.20 -6.31
CA LYS A 7 -39.51 -21.16 -5.24
C LYS A 7 -38.76 -22.47 -5.51
N PHE A 8 -38.26 -23.12 -4.45
CA PHE A 8 -38.19 -24.58 -4.38
C PHE A 8 -38.66 -25.07 -2.99
N PRO A 9 -39.34 -26.22 -2.91
CA PRO A 9 -40.20 -26.59 -1.79
C PRO A 9 -39.48 -27.37 -0.67
N LEU A 10 -40.02 -27.25 0.54
CA LEU A 10 -39.68 -28.01 1.74
C LEU A 10 -40.60 -29.23 1.88
N GLU A 11 -40.02 -30.40 2.07
CA GLU A 11 -40.53 -31.59 2.79
C GLU A 11 -39.37 -32.61 2.81
N GLY A 12 -38.91 -33.26 3.88
CA GLY A 12 -39.22 -33.30 5.30
C GLY A 12 -38.26 -34.29 6.01
N LYS A 13 -38.41 -34.40 7.34
CA LYS A 13 -37.90 -35.44 8.27
C LYS A 13 -36.48 -35.34 8.86
N GLU A 14 -36.51 -34.98 10.15
CA GLU A 14 -35.88 -35.62 11.32
C GLU A 14 -34.35 -35.68 11.48
N ALA A 15 -33.90 -35.08 12.58
CA ALA A 15 -32.54 -35.08 13.10
C ALA A 15 -32.38 -36.13 14.21
N CYS A 16 -31.29 -36.89 14.15
CA CYS A 16 -30.66 -37.57 15.28
C CYS A 16 -29.14 -37.31 15.25
N GLU A 17 -28.58 -37.06 16.43
CA GLU A 17 -27.16 -36.79 16.71
C GLU A 17 -26.24 -37.95 16.33
N VAL A 18 -25.02 -37.68 15.82
CA VAL A 18 -23.73 -38.30 16.24
C VAL A 18 -22.59 -37.37 15.84
N PHE A 19 -21.76 -36.98 16.81
CA PHE A 19 -20.46 -36.30 16.61
C PHE A 19 -19.48 -37.23 15.88
N SER A 20 -18.89 -36.80 14.75
CA SER A 20 -17.82 -37.55 14.08
C SER A 20 -16.44 -37.14 14.59
N THR A 21 -15.74 -38.15 15.08
CA THR A 21 -14.32 -38.26 15.42
C THR A 21 -13.37 -37.92 14.25
N GLY A 22 -13.13 -36.63 13.99
CA GLY A 22 -12.19 -36.18 12.94
C GLY A 22 -11.17 -35.12 13.37
N GLU A 23 -11.31 -34.52 14.55
CA GLU A 23 -10.51 -33.36 14.97
C GLU A 23 -9.52 -33.65 16.13
N LEU A 24 -9.41 -34.91 16.54
CA LEU A 24 -8.42 -35.37 17.55
C LEU A 24 -7.18 -36.08 16.96
N GLU A 25 -7.14 -36.34 15.64
CA GLU A 25 -5.94 -36.90 14.98
C GLU A 25 -4.91 -35.84 14.55
N LEU A 26 -5.25 -34.55 14.58
CA LEU A 26 -4.36 -33.46 14.19
C LEU A 26 -3.43 -33.00 15.33
N ILE A 27 -3.78 -33.33 16.58
CA ILE A 27 -3.02 -32.94 17.78
C ILE A 27 -2.00 -34.02 18.18
N GLY A 28 -2.19 -35.27 17.73
CA GLY A 28 -1.25 -36.38 17.98
C GLY A 28 0.00 -36.41 17.08
N ARG A 29 0.03 -35.64 15.99
CA ARG A 29 1.19 -35.58 15.06
C ARG A 29 2.20 -34.47 15.38
N MET A 30 1.95 -33.64 16.40
CA MET A 30 2.81 -32.51 16.76
C MET A 30 3.72 -32.74 17.98
N LEU A 31 3.74 -33.95 18.57
CA LEU A 31 4.65 -34.29 19.68
C LEU A 31 5.35 -35.62 19.35
N GLY A 32 6.63 -35.54 19.02
CA GLY A 32 7.35 -36.56 18.22
C GLY A 32 7.89 -37.78 18.97
N ALA A 33 8.39 -38.76 18.20
CA ALA A 33 9.80 -39.15 18.16
C ALA A 33 10.07 -40.33 17.19
N SER A 34 11.07 -40.10 16.32
CA SER A 34 12.13 -41.00 15.87
C SER A 34 11.83 -42.32 15.15
N GLY A 35 12.48 -42.48 13.98
CA GLY A 35 12.95 -43.82 13.62
C GLY A 35 13.54 -44.11 12.23
N VAL A 36 14.19 -43.19 11.48
CA VAL A 36 15.27 -43.58 10.52
C VAL A 36 16.29 -42.44 10.38
N ASN A 37 17.58 -42.80 10.45
CA ASN A 37 18.79 -42.01 10.72
C ASN A 37 19.07 -40.77 9.85
N GLU A 38 19.41 -39.66 10.51
CA GLU A 38 19.90 -38.38 9.96
C GLU A 38 21.41 -38.34 9.63
N ALA A 39 22.07 -39.48 9.39
CA ALA A 39 23.50 -39.45 9.06
C ALA A 39 23.82 -39.52 7.55
N GLN A 40 22.99 -40.17 6.73
CA GLN A 40 23.16 -40.25 5.27
C GLN A 40 21.79 -40.44 4.62
N GLY A 41 21.30 -39.45 3.86
CA GLY A 41 19.95 -39.44 3.27
C GLY A 41 19.73 -40.44 2.13
N VAL A 42 19.80 -41.75 2.42
CA VAL A 42 19.62 -42.85 1.47
C VAL A 42 18.80 -43.99 2.09
N ASN A 43 18.01 -44.69 1.27
CA ASN A 43 17.25 -45.86 1.70
C ASN A 43 18.15 -47.10 1.86
N ALA A 44 17.58 -48.26 2.22
CA ALA A 44 18.31 -49.51 2.46
C ALA A 44 19.12 -50.05 1.25
N GLN A 45 18.99 -49.44 0.06
CA GLN A 45 19.76 -49.75 -1.15
C GLN A 45 20.79 -48.66 -1.51
N GLY A 46 20.99 -47.65 -0.66
CA GLY A 46 22.03 -46.63 -0.86
C GLY A 46 21.69 -45.54 -1.89
N VAL A 47 20.40 -45.36 -2.23
CA VAL A 47 19.90 -44.32 -3.16
C VAL A 47 18.97 -43.34 -2.46
N ASN A 48 19.01 -42.07 -2.88
CA ASN A 48 18.17 -41.01 -2.34
C ASN A 48 16.77 -41.00 -2.99
N ALA A 49 15.89 -40.07 -2.58
CA ALA A 49 14.51 -39.96 -3.08
C ALA A 49 14.39 -39.72 -4.60
N GLN A 50 15.49 -39.42 -5.30
CA GLN A 50 15.57 -39.24 -6.76
C GLN A 50 16.19 -40.44 -7.49
N GLY A 51 16.51 -41.54 -6.79
CA GLY A 51 17.03 -42.77 -7.40
C GLY A 51 18.52 -42.72 -7.79
N VAL A 52 19.29 -41.78 -7.23
CA VAL A 52 20.74 -41.66 -7.44
C VAL A 52 21.52 -42.02 -6.17
N ASN A 53 22.70 -42.61 -6.34
CA ASN A 53 23.58 -42.96 -5.22
C ASN A 53 24.35 -41.74 -4.70
N ALA A 54 25.20 -41.92 -3.68
CA ALA A 54 26.01 -40.83 -3.10
C ALA A 54 26.96 -40.11 -4.09
N GLN A 55 27.18 -40.67 -5.29
CA GLN A 55 27.97 -40.06 -6.37
C GLN A 55 27.12 -39.36 -7.44
N GLY A 56 25.79 -39.29 -7.27
CA GLY A 56 24.89 -38.58 -8.18
C GLY A 56 24.61 -39.31 -9.50
N VAL A 57 24.88 -40.62 -9.57
CA VAL A 57 24.64 -41.46 -10.75
C VAL A 57 23.54 -42.48 -10.48
N ASN A 58 22.78 -42.81 -11.52
CA ASN A 58 21.76 -43.85 -11.48
C ASN A 58 22.39 -45.25 -11.60
N ALA A 59 21.56 -46.31 -11.59
CA ALA A 59 22.02 -47.71 -11.68
C ALA A 59 22.79 -48.06 -12.98
N GLN A 60 22.81 -47.17 -13.98
CA GLN A 60 23.57 -47.31 -15.23
C GLN A 60 24.85 -46.45 -15.27
N GLY A 61 25.21 -45.78 -14.18
CA GLY A 61 26.47 -45.03 -14.05
C GLY A 61 26.48 -43.65 -14.74
N VAL A 62 25.31 -43.10 -15.06
CA VAL A 62 25.16 -41.76 -15.66
C VAL A 62 24.49 -40.77 -14.70
N ASN A 63 24.91 -39.50 -14.76
CA ASN A 63 24.37 -38.42 -13.93
C ASN A 63 23.06 -37.85 -14.51
N ALA A 64 22.45 -36.87 -13.84
CA ALA A 64 21.20 -36.22 -14.27
C ALA A 64 21.26 -35.53 -15.65
N GLN A 65 22.46 -35.36 -16.23
CA GLN A 65 22.68 -34.80 -17.58
C GLN A 65 22.98 -35.89 -18.63
N GLY A 66 22.92 -37.18 -18.27
CA GLY A 66 23.13 -38.31 -19.19
C GLY A 66 24.59 -38.58 -19.56
N VAL A 67 25.54 -38.07 -18.79
CA VAL A 67 26.99 -38.31 -18.99
C VAL A 67 27.57 -39.20 -17.89
N ASN A 68 28.56 -40.02 -18.25
CA ASN A 68 29.27 -40.90 -17.31
C ASN A 68 30.35 -40.12 -16.53
N ALA A 69 31.08 -40.80 -15.64
CA ALA A 69 32.14 -40.19 -14.82
C ALA A 69 33.30 -39.54 -15.63
N GLN A 70 33.39 -39.80 -16.94
CA GLN A 70 34.37 -39.19 -17.85
C GLN A 70 33.78 -38.00 -18.65
N GLY A 71 32.55 -37.57 -18.36
CA GLY A 71 31.92 -36.42 -19.01
C GLY A 71 31.47 -36.64 -20.45
N VAL A 72 31.36 -37.91 -20.88
CA VAL A 72 30.90 -38.29 -22.22
C VAL A 72 29.52 -38.95 -22.16
N ASN A 73 28.70 -38.68 -23.18
CA ASN A 73 27.41 -39.35 -23.34
C ASN A 73 27.58 -40.78 -23.90
N ALA A 74 26.48 -41.50 -24.09
CA ALA A 74 26.49 -42.88 -24.62
C ALA A 74 27.13 -43.04 -26.03
N GLN A 75 27.43 -41.93 -26.72
CA GLN A 75 28.09 -41.89 -28.03
C GLN A 75 29.58 -41.47 -27.95
N GLY A 76 30.13 -41.26 -26.74
CA GLY A 76 31.56 -41.00 -26.54
C GLY A 76 32.02 -39.56 -26.84
N VAL A 77 31.09 -38.58 -26.86
CA VAL A 77 31.38 -37.15 -27.09
C VAL A 77 31.12 -36.32 -25.84
N ASN A 78 31.95 -35.29 -25.62
CA ASN A 78 31.83 -34.38 -24.48
C ASN A 78 30.81 -33.24 -24.74
N ALA A 79 30.60 -32.36 -23.76
CA ALA A 79 29.64 -31.24 -23.86
C ALA A 79 29.95 -30.23 -24.99
N GLN A 80 31.13 -30.28 -25.61
CA GLN A 80 31.53 -29.46 -26.76
C GLN A 80 31.41 -30.20 -28.10
N GLY A 81 30.92 -31.45 -28.11
CA GLY A 81 30.70 -32.24 -29.32
C GLY A 81 31.98 -32.81 -29.95
N VAL A 82 33.06 -32.90 -29.19
CA VAL A 82 34.34 -33.50 -29.61
C VAL A 82 34.56 -34.85 -28.93
N ASN A 83 35.14 -35.80 -29.68
CA ASN A 83 35.51 -37.12 -29.15
C ASN A 83 36.88 -37.07 -28.43
N ALA A 84 37.31 -38.19 -27.86
CA ALA A 84 38.59 -38.30 -27.13
C ALA A 84 39.85 -37.98 -27.97
N GLN A 85 39.71 -37.80 -29.29
CA GLN A 85 40.78 -37.42 -30.21
C GLN A 85 40.72 -35.94 -30.64
N GLY A 86 39.81 -35.13 -30.08
CA GLY A 86 39.71 -33.69 -30.36
C GLY A 86 39.06 -33.34 -31.70
N VAL A 87 38.34 -34.29 -32.31
CA VAL A 87 37.73 -34.11 -33.63
C VAL A 87 36.23 -33.85 -33.46
N ASN A 88 35.74 -32.74 -34.02
CA ASN A 88 34.31 -32.42 -34.06
C ASN A 88 33.60 -33.16 -35.22
N ALA A 89 32.27 -33.12 -35.26
CA ALA A 89 31.48 -33.80 -36.30
C ALA A 89 31.76 -33.33 -37.76
N GLN A 90 32.59 -32.31 -37.95
CA GLN A 90 33.01 -31.78 -39.25
C GLN A 90 34.48 -32.10 -39.60
N GLY A 91 35.20 -32.87 -38.77
CA GLY A 91 36.52 -33.41 -39.09
C GLY A 91 37.70 -32.43 -38.96
N VAL A 92 37.54 -31.32 -38.22
CA VAL A 92 38.61 -30.31 -38.05
C VAL A 92 39.33 -30.49 -36.73
N ASN A 93 40.67 -30.46 -36.75
CA ASN A 93 41.55 -30.70 -35.61
C ASN A 93 42.14 -29.36 -35.12
N GLU A 94 41.89 -28.96 -33.86
CA GLU A 94 42.21 -27.61 -33.33
C GLU A 94 43.71 -27.34 -33.05
N THR A 95 44.62 -28.23 -33.44
CA THR A 95 46.04 -28.12 -33.07
C THR A 95 46.94 -27.39 -34.07
N GLN A 96 46.40 -26.66 -35.05
CA GLN A 96 47.21 -25.81 -35.93
C GLN A 96 46.56 -24.45 -36.19
N GLY A 97 47.18 -23.37 -35.71
CA GLY A 97 46.76 -22.01 -36.06
C GLY A 97 47.20 -20.87 -35.15
N ALA A 98 48.41 -20.92 -34.59
CA ALA A 98 49.04 -19.74 -33.97
C ALA A 98 50.25 -19.33 -34.80
N GLN A 99 50.03 -18.46 -35.80
CA GLN A 99 50.98 -17.48 -36.36
C GLN A 99 50.40 -16.93 -37.68
N GLU A 100 50.01 -15.65 -37.69
CA GLU A 100 50.58 -14.67 -38.63
C GLU A 100 50.03 -13.27 -38.41
N VAL A 101 50.94 -12.31 -38.59
CA VAL A 101 50.82 -10.87 -38.40
C VAL A 101 50.84 -10.21 -39.78
N ARG A 102 49.83 -9.42 -40.17
CA ARG A 102 49.99 -8.06 -40.75
C ARG A 102 48.71 -7.41 -41.31
N ALA A 103 48.60 -6.12 -40.95
CA ALA A 103 48.29 -4.94 -41.78
C ALA A 103 46.85 -4.57 -42.21
N LEU A 104 46.29 -3.57 -41.47
CA LEU A 104 45.72 -2.24 -41.89
C LEU A 104 44.53 -2.17 -42.92
N PRO A 105 43.73 -1.07 -42.98
CA PRO A 105 43.95 0.26 -42.43
C PRO A 105 42.77 0.97 -41.68
N ARG A 106 43.17 2.04 -41.00
CA ARG A 106 42.40 3.13 -40.37
C ARG A 106 41.42 3.83 -41.31
N TRP A 107 40.25 4.25 -40.80
CA TRP A 107 39.52 5.42 -41.30
C TRP A 107 39.08 6.36 -40.16
N ARG A 108 39.28 7.66 -40.40
CA ARG A 108 39.19 8.78 -39.47
C ARG A 108 37.77 9.35 -39.36
N ARG A 109 37.47 9.91 -38.18
CA ARG A 109 36.47 10.95 -37.87
C ARG A 109 36.40 12.05 -38.95
N ARG A 110 35.18 12.50 -39.27
CA ARG A 110 34.90 13.91 -39.58
C ARG A 110 33.58 14.38 -38.98
N SER A 111 33.70 15.47 -38.23
CA SER A 111 32.66 16.40 -37.84
C SER A 111 32.17 17.21 -39.05
N ARG A 112 30.90 17.61 -39.06
CA ARG A 112 30.44 18.78 -39.79
C ARG A 112 29.41 19.56 -38.97
N VAL A 113 29.85 20.75 -38.60
CA VAL A 113 29.04 21.91 -38.22
C VAL A 113 28.38 22.46 -39.49
N ARG A 114 27.14 22.94 -39.39
CA ARG A 114 26.63 24.00 -40.27
C ARG A 114 25.56 24.82 -39.56
N GLU A 115 25.94 26.02 -39.15
CA GLU A 115 25.02 27.13 -38.90
C GLU A 115 24.61 27.79 -40.22
N SER A 116 23.40 28.35 -40.23
CA SER A 116 23.11 29.78 -40.51
C SER A 116 21.96 30.06 -41.50
N ARG A 117 21.12 31.03 -41.06
CA ARG A 117 20.38 32.08 -41.80
C ARG A 117 18.93 31.87 -42.28
N MET A 118 18.02 32.57 -41.57
CA MET A 118 16.87 33.37 -42.07
C MET A 118 17.39 34.71 -42.69
N PRO A 119 16.62 35.57 -43.45
CA PRO A 119 15.20 35.94 -43.26
C PRO A 119 14.28 36.36 -44.47
N ALA A 120 12.94 36.37 -44.22
CA ALA A 120 11.79 37.24 -44.65
C ALA A 120 11.51 37.61 -46.16
N PRO A 121 10.37 38.26 -46.59
CA PRO A 121 9.10 38.69 -45.93
C PRO A 121 7.75 38.51 -46.72
N ALA A 122 6.62 38.78 -46.02
CA ALA A 122 5.29 39.39 -46.35
C ALA A 122 4.48 39.18 -47.68
N ALA A 123 3.16 38.89 -47.53
CA ALA A 123 1.96 39.51 -48.18
C ALA A 123 0.71 38.59 -47.97
N GLN A 124 -0.33 38.99 -47.22
CA GLN A 124 -1.57 39.71 -47.59
C GLN A 124 -2.68 38.92 -48.34
N GLU A 125 -3.87 38.98 -47.73
CA GLU A 125 -5.22 39.07 -48.32
C GLU A 125 -6.07 37.85 -48.79
N THR A 126 -7.20 37.70 -48.08
CA THR A 126 -8.60 37.64 -48.56
C THR A 126 -9.27 36.31 -48.96
N LEU A 127 -10.59 36.32 -48.67
CA LEU A 127 -11.72 35.56 -49.26
C LEU A 127 -12.22 34.28 -48.53
N ALA A 128 -13.35 34.48 -47.84
CA ALA A 128 -14.46 33.53 -47.73
C ALA A 128 -15.62 34.04 -48.65
N PRO A 129 -16.79 33.36 -48.81
CA PRO A 129 -17.20 31.95 -48.70
C PRO A 129 -17.89 31.48 -50.03
N PRO A 130 -18.72 30.40 -50.11
CA PRO A 130 -20.14 30.54 -49.73
C PRO A 130 -20.90 29.27 -49.23
N THR A 131 -21.85 29.53 -48.33
CA THR A 131 -23.25 29.04 -48.20
C THR A 131 -23.66 27.57 -48.46
N LYS A 132 -24.39 27.00 -47.48
CA LYS A 132 -25.81 26.53 -47.47
C LYS A 132 -25.97 25.52 -46.31
N ARG A 133 -27.04 25.42 -45.52
CA ARG A 133 -28.35 26.06 -45.46
C ARG A 133 -28.89 25.89 -44.04
N ARG A 134 -29.58 26.92 -43.61
CA ARG A 134 -30.32 27.12 -42.36
C ARG A 134 -31.66 26.37 -42.41
N LEU A 135 -32.17 25.93 -41.26
CA LEU A 135 -33.57 26.13 -40.90
C LEU A 135 -33.70 26.13 -39.36
N VAL A 136 -34.10 27.30 -38.87
CA VAL A 136 -34.49 27.62 -37.49
C VAL A 136 -35.93 28.09 -37.58
N SER A 137 -36.80 27.64 -36.69
CA SER A 137 -37.94 28.39 -36.13
C SER A 137 -38.74 27.42 -35.24
N GLY A 138 -39.28 27.77 -34.09
CA GLY A 138 -39.51 29.09 -33.52
C GLY A 138 -40.12 28.97 -32.13
N GLU A 139 -40.18 30.11 -31.46
CA GLU A 139 -40.42 30.30 -30.03
C GLU A 139 -41.89 30.20 -29.57
N LYS A 140 -42.03 29.95 -28.26
CA LYS A 140 -42.95 30.55 -27.25
C LYS A 140 -44.31 31.11 -27.71
N LEU A 141 -45.37 30.79 -26.93
CA LEU A 141 -46.00 31.75 -26.01
C LEU A 141 -47.08 31.13 -25.10
N ARG A 142 -47.36 31.88 -24.03
CA ARG A 142 -48.18 31.62 -22.84
C ARG A 142 -49.70 31.60 -23.10
N GLY A 143 -50.45 30.99 -22.17
CA GLY A 143 -51.86 31.29 -21.89
C GLY A 143 -52.37 30.50 -20.68
N ALA A 144 -52.77 31.19 -19.61
CA ALA A 144 -53.23 30.65 -18.33
C ALA A 144 -54.76 30.49 -18.27
N LEU A 145 -55.26 29.64 -17.36
CA LEU A 145 -56.31 29.93 -16.33
C LEU A 145 -56.81 28.63 -15.64
N THR A 146 -56.72 28.61 -14.31
CA THR A 146 -57.35 27.76 -13.27
C THR A 146 -58.87 28.08 -13.11
N PRO A 147 -59.73 27.44 -12.24
CA PRO A 147 -59.44 26.67 -11.00
C PRO A 147 -60.37 25.46 -10.63
N LEU A 148 -59.96 24.63 -9.64
CA LEU A 148 -60.67 24.27 -8.38
C LEU A 148 -60.15 22.95 -7.75
N ALA A 149 -60.06 22.96 -6.41
CA ALA A 149 -59.39 22.03 -5.47
C ALA A 149 -60.39 21.00 -4.85
N PRO A 150 -60.13 20.24 -3.73
CA PRO A 150 -58.92 20.11 -2.91
C PRO A 150 -58.52 18.69 -2.38
N LEU A 151 -57.24 18.63 -1.98
CA LEU A 151 -56.54 17.94 -0.87
C LEU A 151 -57.24 16.88 0.00
N ALA A 152 -56.52 15.77 0.22
CA ALA A 152 -56.65 14.87 1.38
C ALA A 152 -55.28 14.68 2.09
N PRO A 153 -55.25 14.55 3.44
CA PRO A 153 -54.06 14.72 4.30
C PRO A 153 -53.21 13.44 4.54
N PRO A 154 -51.99 13.61 5.13
CA PRO A 154 -50.96 12.56 5.24
C PRO A 154 -51.10 11.67 6.48
N LEU A 155 -50.61 10.43 6.37
CA LEU A 155 -50.52 9.45 7.46
C LEU A 155 -49.31 9.73 8.38
N PRO A 156 -49.41 9.45 9.70
CA PRO A 156 -48.49 9.98 10.69
C PRO A 156 -47.31 9.05 11.06
N SER A 157 -46.21 9.70 11.42
CA SER A 157 -45.03 9.18 12.10
C SER A 157 -45.33 8.67 13.52
N PRO A 158 -44.53 7.73 14.08
CA PRO A 158 -44.44 7.57 15.51
C PRO A 158 -43.01 7.86 16.01
N GLY A 159 -42.90 8.94 16.77
CA GLY A 159 -41.72 9.27 17.56
C GLY A 159 -42.11 10.23 18.67
N ALA A 160 -42.57 9.70 19.81
CA ALA A 160 -42.39 10.29 21.14
C ALA A 160 -42.88 9.33 22.22
N SER A 161 -41.94 9.03 23.12
CA SER A 161 -42.03 8.61 24.52
C SER A 161 -43.40 8.60 25.22
N PRO A 162 -43.67 7.62 26.09
CA PRO A 162 -44.51 7.83 27.25
C PRO A 162 -43.69 8.44 28.39
N THR A 163 -44.16 9.58 28.89
CA THR A 163 -43.85 10.13 30.20
C THR A 163 -44.34 9.20 31.31
N ARG A 164 -43.41 8.91 32.22
CA ARG A 164 -43.52 8.59 33.65
C ARG A 164 -44.92 8.75 34.26
N MET A 165 -45.58 7.62 34.55
CA MET A 165 -46.44 7.49 35.73
C MET A 165 -45.55 6.93 36.86
N GLU A 166 -45.43 7.69 37.94
CA GLU A 166 -44.93 7.19 39.21
C GLU A 166 -46.03 6.32 39.83
N GLU A 167 -45.82 5.01 39.88
CA GLU A 167 -46.36 4.17 40.94
C GLU A 167 -45.22 3.38 41.56
N SER A 168 -45.14 3.52 42.88
CA SER A 168 -44.15 3.02 43.80
C SER A 168 -44.04 1.49 43.79
N MET A 169 -42.84 1.02 44.15
CA MET A 169 -42.53 -0.37 44.47
C MET A 169 -43.64 -1.05 45.30
N GLY A 170 -44.10 -2.19 44.79
CA GLY A 170 -44.76 -3.22 45.57
C GLY A 170 -44.43 -4.57 44.95
N LEU A 171 -43.74 -5.43 45.68
CA LEU A 171 -43.62 -6.85 45.35
C LEU A 171 -45.03 -7.41 45.11
N VAL A 172 -45.37 -7.76 43.88
CA VAL A 172 -46.50 -8.64 43.61
C VAL A 172 -45.96 -10.06 43.54
N VAL A 173 -46.06 -10.72 44.69
CA VAL A 173 -46.17 -12.17 44.79
C VAL A 173 -47.18 -12.64 43.75
N ALA A 174 -46.79 -13.52 42.84
CA ALA A 174 -47.68 -14.11 41.86
C ALA A 174 -48.74 -14.97 42.57
N SER A 175 -49.84 -14.34 42.98
CA SER A 175 -51.10 -15.02 43.33
C SER A 175 -51.80 -15.48 42.06
N GLY A 176 -52.29 -16.72 42.09
CA GLY A 176 -52.75 -17.47 40.93
C GLY A 176 -53.83 -16.79 40.08
N GLY A 177 -53.61 -16.82 38.77
CA GLY A 177 -54.65 -16.76 37.75
C GLY A 177 -54.77 -18.12 37.06
N ALA A 178 -55.96 -18.74 37.15
CA ALA A 178 -56.26 -20.05 36.60
C ALA A 178 -56.24 -20.06 35.05
N PRO A 179 -55.78 -21.15 34.39
CA PRO A 179 -55.89 -21.28 32.96
C PRO A 179 -57.26 -21.83 32.55
N VAL A 180 -57.74 -21.32 31.42
CA VAL A 180 -58.99 -21.66 30.73
C VAL A 180 -59.08 -23.17 30.46
N ALA A 181 -60.20 -23.78 30.85
CA ALA A 181 -60.48 -25.20 30.71
C ALA A 181 -60.99 -25.53 29.30
N GLY A 182 -60.18 -26.24 28.51
CA GLY A 182 -60.60 -26.92 27.29
C GLY A 182 -59.51 -27.88 26.82
N ALA A 183 -59.77 -29.19 26.89
CA ALA A 183 -58.99 -30.36 26.39
C ALA A 183 -57.46 -30.47 26.66
N ASP A 184 -56.74 -29.38 26.89
CA ASP A 184 -55.28 -29.30 27.06
C ASP A 184 -54.80 -29.61 28.50
N GLY A 185 -55.72 -29.74 29.45
CA GLY A 185 -55.40 -29.84 30.89
C GLY A 185 -54.68 -31.13 31.29
N ARG A 186 -55.08 -32.29 30.74
CA ARG A 186 -54.49 -33.59 31.13
C ARG A 186 -53.07 -33.78 30.63
N ALA A 187 -52.77 -33.30 29.42
CA ALA A 187 -51.43 -33.36 28.86
C ALA A 187 -50.47 -32.43 29.62
N TRP A 188 -50.94 -31.27 30.05
CA TRP A 188 -50.16 -30.33 30.85
C TRP A 188 -49.89 -30.82 32.28
N GLU A 189 -50.82 -31.58 32.86
CA GLU A 189 -50.67 -32.18 34.20
C GLU A 189 -49.54 -33.21 34.24
N ALA A 190 -49.42 -34.05 33.20
CA ALA A 190 -48.33 -35.01 33.05
C ALA A 190 -46.96 -34.33 32.83
N VAL A 191 -46.92 -33.27 32.02
CA VAL A 191 -45.71 -32.44 31.83
C VAL A 191 -45.31 -31.75 33.14
N ARG A 192 -46.28 -31.23 33.92
CA ARG A 192 -46.04 -30.57 35.20
C ARG A 192 -45.54 -31.55 36.27
N GLN A 193 -46.12 -32.75 36.36
CA GLN A 193 -45.65 -33.81 37.26
C GLN A 193 -44.24 -34.28 36.91
N ALA A 194 -43.95 -34.51 35.63
CA ALA A 194 -42.63 -34.93 35.19
C ALA A 194 -41.58 -33.82 35.31
N ALA A 195 -41.96 -32.55 35.15
CA ALA A 195 -41.11 -31.39 35.45
C ALA A 195 -40.80 -31.26 36.96
N GLN A 196 -41.77 -31.53 37.84
CA GLN A 196 -41.54 -31.58 39.29
C GLN A 196 -40.56 -32.70 39.67
N VAL A 197 -40.67 -33.87 39.04
CA VAL A 197 -39.73 -34.99 39.22
C VAL A 197 -38.34 -34.62 38.69
N LEU A 198 -38.25 -34.00 37.51
CA LEU A 198 -36.98 -33.52 36.94
C LEU A 198 -36.31 -32.45 37.80
N ALA A 199 -37.08 -31.59 38.48
CA ALA A 199 -36.56 -30.58 39.39
C ALA A 199 -36.03 -31.16 40.71
N ALA A 200 -36.51 -32.34 41.11
CA ALA A 200 -36.10 -33.01 42.35
C ALA A 200 -34.89 -33.96 42.16
N VAL A 201 -34.38 -34.12 40.94
CA VAL A 201 -33.36 -35.11 40.59
C VAL A 201 -32.09 -34.40 40.09
N PRO A 202 -30.87 -34.85 40.48
CA PRO A 202 -29.63 -34.25 40.02
C PRO A 202 -29.51 -34.24 38.48
N PRO A 203 -29.11 -33.12 37.85
CA PRO A 203 -28.95 -33.03 36.41
C PRO A 203 -27.90 -34.02 35.91
N GLY A 204 -28.20 -34.73 34.82
CA GLY A 204 -27.30 -35.72 34.20
C GLY A 204 -27.41 -37.16 34.75
N SER A 205 -28.20 -37.39 35.80
CA SER A 205 -28.42 -38.74 36.34
C SER A 205 -29.26 -39.64 35.41
N LEU A 206 -29.10 -40.95 35.56
CA LEU A 206 -29.93 -41.96 34.88
C LEU A 206 -31.43 -41.78 35.18
N ALA A 207 -31.78 -41.38 36.40
CA ALA A 207 -33.15 -41.09 36.79
C ALA A 207 -33.71 -39.87 36.06
N ALA A 208 -32.92 -38.80 35.89
CA ALA A 208 -33.33 -37.64 35.10
C ALA A 208 -33.53 -38.00 33.62
N ARG A 209 -32.61 -38.78 33.02
CA ARG A 209 -32.74 -39.27 31.64
C ARG A 209 -33.96 -40.15 31.44
N TYR A 210 -34.23 -41.05 32.38
CA TYR A 210 -35.40 -41.94 32.34
C TYR A 210 -36.72 -41.17 32.50
N ALA A 211 -36.78 -40.19 33.41
CA ALA A 211 -37.95 -39.33 33.56
C ALA A 211 -38.22 -38.50 32.29
N LEU A 212 -37.17 -37.98 31.65
CA LEU A 212 -37.27 -37.23 30.40
C LEU A 212 -37.74 -38.15 29.24
N TRP A 213 -37.25 -39.38 29.18
CA TRP A 213 -37.69 -40.39 28.21
C TRP A 213 -39.16 -40.77 28.37
N GLN A 214 -39.63 -40.98 29.61
CA GLN A 214 -41.04 -41.25 29.91
C GLN A 214 -41.95 -40.06 29.56
N LEU A 215 -41.46 -38.83 29.75
CA LEU A 215 -42.17 -37.60 29.39
C LEU A 215 -42.36 -37.51 27.87
N VAL A 216 -41.33 -37.83 27.08
CA VAL A 216 -41.40 -37.84 25.61
C VAL A 216 -42.29 -38.98 25.08
N GLN A 217 -42.23 -40.17 25.70
CA GLN A 217 -43.04 -41.34 25.31
C GLN A 217 -44.55 -41.15 25.58
N ARG A 218 -44.91 -40.37 26.60
CA ARG A 218 -46.31 -40.19 27.04
C ARG A 218 -46.95 -38.89 26.58
N ALA A 219 -46.17 -37.95 26.05
CA ALA A 219 -46.68 -36.68 25.55
C ALA A 219 -47.28 -36.84 24.14
N ASP A 220 -48.45 -36.24 23.91
CA ASP A 220 -49.06 -36.17 22.59
C ASP A 220 -48.41 -35.07 21.72
N ARG A 221 -48.67 -35.08 20.41
CA ARG A 221 -48.07 -34.14 19.45
C ARG A 221 -48.31 -32.66 19.81
N PRO A 222 -49.51 -32.25 20.28
CA PRO A 222 -49.74 -30.88 20.78
C PRO A 222 -48.91 -30.52 22.01
N ALA A 223 -48.78 -31.43 22.98
CA ALA A 223 -47.95 -31.21 24.16
C ALA A 223 -46.47 -31.09 23.80
N LEU A 224 -45.96 -31.93 22.90
CA LEU A 224 -44.58 -31.85 22.42
C LEU A 224 -44.29 -30.57 21.64
N SER A 225 -45.22 -30.10 20.79
CA SER A 225 -45.11 -28.81 20.10
C SER A 225 -45.06 -27.63 21.08
N THR A 226 -45.88 -27.68 22.13
CA THR A 226 -45.89 -26.67 23.19
C THR A 226 -44.61 -26.72 24.02
N LEU A 227 -44.14 -27.91 24.40
CA LEU A 227 -42.86 -28.13 25.07
C LEU A 227 -41.69 -27.62 24.23
N GLN A 228 -41.66 -27.93 22.94
CA GLN A 228 -40.65 -27.41 22.01
C GLN A 228 -40.69 -25.88 21.97
N ARG A 229 -41.87 -25.26 21.93
CA ARG A 229 -42.01 -23.79 21.95
C ARG A 229 -41.48 -23.19 23.26
N VAL A 230 -41.81 -23.79 24.41
CA VAL A 230 -41.35 -23.35 25.73
C VAL A 230 -39.84 -23.56 25.89
N ILE A 231 -39.32 -24.74 25.56
CA ILE A 231 -37.89 -25.07 25.60
C ILE A 231 -37.11 -24.15 24.65
N LYS A 232 -37.56 -23.98 23.40
CA LYS A 232 -36.93 -23.08 22.43
C LYS A 232 -36.95 -21.63 22.91
N SER A 233 -37.99 -21.20 23.62
CA SER A 233 -38.05 -19.88 24.24
C SER A 233 -37.13 -19.75 25.45
N ALA A 234 -37.02 -20.79 26.28
CA ALA A 234 -36.17 -20.81 27.48
C ALA A 234 -34.67 -20.96 27.16
N LEU A 235 -34.34 -21.64 26.06
CA LEU A 235 -32.97 -21.80 25.56
C LEU A 235 -32.47 -20.61 24.74
N ARG A 236 -33.37 -19.70 24.31
CA ARG A 236 -32.97 -18.43 23.71
C ARG A 236 -32.36 -17.56 24.80
N LYS A 237 -31.04 -17.58 24.90
CA LYS A 237 -30.26 -16.64 25.70
C LYS A 237 -29.46 -15.74 24.78
N ASP A 238 -29.37 -14.48 25.17
CA ASP A 238 -28.38 -13.58 24.62
C ASP A 238 -27.00 -14.04 25.10
N VAL A 239 -26.30 -14.77 24.23
CA VAL A 239 -25.00 -15.37 24.55
C VAL A 239 -24.01 -14.28 24.94
N VAL A 240 -24.00 -13.14 24.25
CA VAL A 240 -23.06 -12.04 24.51
C VAL A 240 -23.33 -11.40 25.86
N GLN A 241 -24.61 -11.17 26.21
CA GLN A 241 -24.95 -10.59 27.51
C GLN A 241 -24.75 -11.61 28.66
N SER A 242 -24.83 -12.91 28.38
CA SER A 242 -24.61 -13.95 29.39
C SER A 242 -23.14 -14.25 29.68
N LEU A 243 -22.23 -13.80 28.82
CA LEU A 243 -20.79 -14.03 28.93
C LEU A 243 -20.09 -12.88 29.67
N PRO A 244 -18.93 -13.14 30.30
CA PRO A 244 -18.06 -12.07 30.80
C PRO A 244 -17.67 -11.10 29.66
N ALA A 245 -17.48 -9.83 30.01
CA ALA A 245 -17.23 -8.75 29.05
C ALA A 245 -15.99 -9.02 28.18
N GLU A 246 -14.97 -9.68 28.73
CA GLU A 246 -13.73 -10.03 28.01
C GLU A 246 -13.98 -11.10 26.94
N VAL A 247 -14.87 -12.06 27.21
CA VAL A 247 -15.22 -13.12 26.24
C VAL A 247 -16.10 -12.53 25.14
N ALA A 248 -17.08 -11.69 25.51
CA ALA A 248 -17.87 -10.92 24.55
C ALA A 248 -16.98 -10.06 23.65
N TYR A 249 -15.99 -9.37 24.22
CA TYR A 249 -15.00 -8.60 23.48
C TYR A 249 -14.21 -9.47 22.49
N ARG A 250 -13.71 -10.64 22.91
CA ARG A 250 -12.98 -11.56 22.02
C ARG A 250 -13.84 -12.03 20.85
N ILE A 251 -15.12 -12.33 21.09
CA ILE A 251 -16.07 -12.68 20.02
C ILE A 251 -16.20 -11.52 19.04
N PHE A 252 -16.46 -10.30 19.54
CA PHE A 252 -16.58 -9.13 18.68
C PHE A 252 -15.29 -8.79 17.92
N ALA A 253 -14.13 -9.03 18.51
CA ALA A 253 -12.84 -8.72 17.90
C ALA A 253 -12.53 -9.57 16.65
N GLU A 254 -13.16 -10.74 16.51
CA GLU A 254 -13.02 -11.60 15.33
C GLU A 254 -14.03 -11.27 14.23
N LEU A 255 -15.03 -10.43 14.51
CA LEU A 255 -16.04 -10.05 13.52
C LEU A 255 -15.51 -9.03 12.51
N ASP A 256 -16.16 -9.00 11.34
CA ASP A 256 -15.97 -7.92 10.39
C ASP A 256 -16.79 -6.68 10.79
N PHE A 257 -16.45 -5.53 10.22
CA PHE A 257 -17.13 -4.29 10.55
C PHE A 257 -18.63 -4.32 10.18
N ARG A 258 -19.06 -5.06 9.14
CA ARG A 258 -20.49 -5.14 8.76
C ARG A 258 -21.27 -5.83 9.85
N THR A 259 -20.74 -6.94 10.34
CA THR A 259 -21.35 -7.71 11.41
C THR A 259 -21.32 -6.92 12.71
N LEU A 260 -20.26 -6.16 12.99
CA LEU A 260 -20.20 -5.29 14.17
C LEU A 260 -21.22 -4.14 14.13
N VAL A 261 -21.42 -3.51 12.98
CA VAL A 261 -22.46 -2.47 12.83
C VAL A 261 -23.85 -3.08 12.98
N ARG A 262 -24.10 -4.29 12.43
CA ARG A 262 -25.37 -4.99 12.65
C ARG A 262 -25.54 -5.43 14.11
N ALA A 263 -24.46 -5.84 14.77
CA ALA A 263 -24.47 -6.21 16.18
C ALA A 263 -24.89 -5.03 17.07
N SER A 264 -24.47 -3.81 16.74
CA SER A 264 -24.86 -2.61 17.50
C SER A 264 -26.34 -2.20 17.32
N GLU A 265 -27.03 -2.80 16.35
CA GLU A 265 -28.48 -2.63 16.13
C GLU A 265 -29.33 -3.64 16.93
N VAL A 266 -28.73 -4.70 17.49
CA VAL A 266 -29.46 -5.79 18.17
C VAL A 266 -30.10 -5.32 19.48
N CYS A 267 -29.30 -4.79 20.42
CA CYS A 267 -29.80 -4.28 21.70
C CYS A 267 -28.83 -3.23 22.29
N ARG A 268 -29.25 -2.53 23.35
CA ARG A 268 -28.42 -1.50 24.00
C ARG A 268 -27.12 -2.08 24.57
N ALA A 269 -27.17 -3.28 25.16
CA ALA A 269 -25.99 -3.92 25.73
C ALA A 269 -24.93 -4.21 24.65
N TRP A 270 -25.36 -4.79 23.51
CA TRP A 270 -24.47 -5.05 22.38
C TRP A 270 -23.89 -3.76 21.80
N ARG A 271 -24.69 -2.68 21.73
CA ARG A 271 -24.22 -1.37 21.29
C ARG A 271 -23.15 -0.80 22.22
N THR A 272 -23.32 -0.89 23.53
CA THR A 272 -22.32 -0.41 24.50
C THR A 272 -21.00 -1.18 24.33
N THR A 273 -21.05 -2.50 24.21
CA THR A 273 -19.85 -3.34 24.03
C THR A 273 -19.18 -3.17 22.66
N SER A 274 -19.95 -2.92 21.60
CA SER A 274 -19.43 -2.78 20.23
C SER A 274 -19.08 -1.35 19.81
N GLU A 275 -19.56 -0.33 20.52
CA GLU A 275 -19.35 1.09 20.15
C GLU A 275 -18.75 1.93 21.27
N GLN A 276 -19.36 1.97 22.46
CA GLN A 276 -19.00 2.91 23.53
C GLN A 276 -17.67 2.54 24.19
N ASP A 277 -17.53 1.29 24.61
CA ASP A 277 -16.31 0.78 25.27
C ASP A 277 -15.34 0.09 24.29
N ALA A 278 -15.59 0.24 22.98
CA ALA A 278 -14.95 -0.55 21.93
C ALA A 278 -13.72 0.10 21.27
N ALA A 279 -13.08 1.08 21.91
CA ALA A 279 -11.97 1.82 21.31
C ALA A 279 -10.83 0.89 20.82
N HIS A 280 -10.48 -0.12 21.62
CA HIS A 280 -9.47 -1.12 21.25
C HIS A 280 -9.92 -2.04 20.13
N LEU A 281 -11.21 -2.39 20.09
CA LEU A 281 -11.79 -3.20 19.04
C LEU A 281 -11.72 -2.48 17.69
N TRP A 282 -12.16 -1.22 17.63
CA TRP A 282 -12.08 -0.42 16.41
C TRP A 282 -10.64 -0.09 16.02
N LYS A 283 -9.74 0.23 16.98
CA LYS A 283 -8.30 0.37 16.69
C LYS A 283 -7.74 -0.90 16.04
N ARG A 284 -8.05 -2.08 16.61
CA ARG A 284 -7.63 -3.38 16.06
C ARG A 284 -8.17 -3.60 14.65
N LEU A 285 -9.44 -3.25 14.38
CA LEU A 285 -10.01 -3.35 13.03
C LEU A 285 -9.35 -2.41 12.03
N VAL A 286 -9.06 -1.17 12.43
CA VAL A 286 -8.36 -0.18 11.59
C VAL A 286 -6.98 -0.71 11.18
N LEU A 287 -6.24 -1.29 12.12
CA LEU A 287 -4.92 -1.88 11.86
C LEU A 287 -5.02 -3.19 11.06
N ARG A 288 -5.93 -4.10 11.43
CA ARG A 288 -6.14 -5.39 10.75
C ARG A 288 -6.51 -5.21 9.29
N ASP A 289 -7.38 -4.24 9.00
CA ASP A 289 -7.85 -3.97 7.64
C ASP A 289 -6.88 -3.05 6.86
N ASN A 290 -5.70 -2.73 7.41
CA ASN A 290 -4.63 -1.90 6.83
C ASN A 290 -5.05 -0.47 6.43
N LEU A 291 -6.06 0.10 7.12
CA LEU A 291 -6.59 1.43 6.80
C LEU A 291 -5.65 2.59 7.18
N VAL A 292 -4.68 2.32 8.06
CA VAL A 292 -3.59 3.21 8.48
C VAL A 292 -2.28 2.41 8.42
N ARG A 293 -1.15 3.09 8.23
CA ARG A 293 0.14 2.41 8.07
C ARG A 293 0.69 1.85 9.38
N ASP A 294 0.51 2.60 10.46
CA ASP A 294 1.03 2.25 11.78
C ASP A 294 0.16 2.86 12.90
N GLU A 295 0.53 2.53 14.14
CA GLU A 295 -0.17 3.08 15.31
C GLU A 295 0.04 4.58 15.48
N ALA A 296 1.15 5.15 14.99
CA ALA A 296 1.44 6.57 15.11
C ALA A 296 0.50 7.40 14.23
N GLU A 297 0.22 6.93 13.01
CA GLU A 297 -0.78 7.51 12.10
C GLU A 297 -2.18 7.43 12.71
N TYR A 298 -2.55 6.29 13.32
CA TYR A 298 -3.81 6.15 14.04
C TYR A 298 -3.92 7.16 15.19
N ASP A 299 -2.88 7.27 16.02
CA ASP A 299 -2.89 8.15 17.17
C ASP A 299 -2.88 9.64 16.76
N ALA A 300 -2.22 10.00 15.66
CA ALA A 300 -2.27 11.34 15.09
C ALA A 300 -3.70 11.70 14.65
N GLU A 301 -4.37 10.82 13.90
CA GLU A 301 -5.76 11.07 13.47
C GLU A 301 -6.74 11.05 14.64
N ARG A 302 -6.52 10.18 15.64
CA ARG A 302 -7.29 10.15 16.89
C ARG A 302 -7.16 11.47 17.65
N ARG A 303 -5.94 12.00 17.83
CA ARG A 303 -5.73 13.29 18.50
C ARG A 303 -6.41 14.43 17.76
N TRP A 304 -6.32 14.45 16.43
CA TRP A 304 -6.98 15.45 15.61
C TRP A 304 -8.51 15.40 15.74
N LEU A 305 -9.11 14.21 15.66
CA LEU A 305 -10.56 14.03 15.83
C LEU A 305 -11.03 14.37 17.24
N ALA A 306 -10.29 13.92 18.27
CA ALA A 306 -10.60 14.23 19.65
C ALA A 306 -10.53 15.75 19.93
N GLY A 307 -9.61 16.47 19.28
CA GLY A 307 -9.53 17.94 19.38
C GLY A 307 -10.73 18.67 18.77
N LEU A 308 -11.38 18.10 17.74
CA LEU A 308 -12.57 18.69 17.11
C LEU A 308 -13.86 18.43 17.90
N ARG A 309 -13.88 17.35 18.70
CA ARG A 309 -15.04 16.85 19.44
C ARG A 309 -14.60 16.26 20.79
N PRO A 310 -14.12 17.09 21.73
CA PRO A 310 -13.62 16.63 23.02
C PRO A 310 -14.69 15.99 23.90
N GLU A 311 -15.97 16.25 23.62
CA GLU A 311 -17.12 15.70 24.36
C GLU A 311 -17.47 14.24 24.00
N LYS A 312 -16.83 13.66 22.98
CA LYS A 312 -17.15 12.30 22.51
C LYS A 312 -16.23 11.24 23.14
N GLU A 313 -16.81 10.08 23.42
CA GLU A 313 -16.10 8.91 23.95
C GLU A 313 -15.03 8.37 22.98
N CYS A 314 -13.99 7.75 23.54
CA CYS A 314 -12.88 7.20 22.76
C CYS A 314 -13.31 6.11 21.75
N GLY A 315 -14.32 5.30 22.10
CA GLY A 315 -14.88 4.27 21.20
C GLY A 315 -15.52 4.87 19.94
N TRP A 316 -16.24 5.97 20.10
CA TRP A 316 -16.82 6.72 18.99
C TRP A 316 -15.75 7.25 18.04
N VAL A 317 -14.67 7.84 18.57
CA VAL A 317 -13.56 8.38 17.75
C VAL A 317 -12.93 7.28 16.90
N ALA A 318 -12.62 6.13 17.52
CA ALA A 318 -12.02 4.98 16.82
C ALA A 318 -12.90 4.47 15.67
N ARG A 319 -14.21 4.38 15.90
CA ARG A 319 -15.19 4.01 14.88
C ARG A 319 -15.26 5.04 13.74
N GLN A 320 -15.20 6.34 14.05
CA GLN A 320 -15.20 7.37 13.01
C GLN A 320 -13.96 7.31 12.13
N ILE A 321 -12.78 7.04 12.70
CA ILE A 321 -11.55 6.81 11.92
C ILE A 321 -11.78 5.68 10.92
N TYR A 322 -12.27 4.52 11.39
CA TYR A 322 -12.55 3.37 10.54
C TYR A 322 -13.53 3.73 9.41
N ARG A 323 -14.66 4.35 9.75
CA ARG A 323 -15.70 4.77 8.78
C ARG A 323 -15.12 5.71 7.73
N ARG A 324 -14.37 6.73 8.15
CA ARG A 324 -13.79 7.75 7.28
C ARG A 324 -12.77 7.14 6.32
N ARG A 325 -11.79 6.38 6.82
CA ARG A 325 -10.77 5.71 6.00
C ARG A 325 -11.40 4.78 4.97
N ARG A 326 -12.41 4.01 5.38
CA ARG A 326 -13.14 3.11 4.49
C ARG A 326 -13.92 3.86 3.42
N MET A 327 -14.66 4.90 3.79
CA MET A 327 -15.44 5.74 2.86
C MET A 327 -14.52 6.35 1.80
N ILE A 328 -13.37 6.90 2.21
CA ILE A 328 -12.40 7.49 1.30
C ILE A 328 -11.86 6.41 0.35
N GLY A 329 -11.46 5.25 0.87
CA GLY A 329 -11.00 4.13 0.05
C GLY A 329 -12.06 3.61 -0.94
N GLN A 330 -13.36 3.77 -0.65
CA GLN A 330 -14.44 3.49 -1.59
C GLN A 330 -14.55 4.59 -2.66
N ARG A 331 -14.46 5.86 -2.26
CA ARG A 331 -14.47 7.00 -3.21
C ARG A 331 -13.32 6.94 -4.21
N TRP A 332 -12.14 6.49 -3.80
CA TRP A 332 -11.01 6.21 -4.71
C TRP A 332 -11.30 5.07 -5.69
N ARG A 333 -12.17 4.11 -5.37
CA ARG A 333 -12.53 2.99 -6.26
C ARG A 333 -13.74 3.23 -7.14
N ASP A 334 -14.70 4.03 -6.67
CA ASP A 334 -15.96 4.32 -7.34
C ASP A 334 -15.78 5.22 -8.58
N PRO A 335 -15.85 4.69 -9.82
CA PRO A 335 -15.61 5.46 -11.03
C PRO A 335 -16.54 6.67 -11.19
N ASP A 336 -17.74 6.61 -10.61
CA ASP A 336 -18.75 7.66 -10.69
C ASP A 336 -18.52 8.78 -9.66
N PHE A 337 -17.68 8.54 -8.65
CA PHE A 337 -17.31 9.56 -7.68
C PHE A 337 -16.32 10.56 -8.29
N HIS A 338 -16.67 11.85 -8.27
CA HIS A 338 -15.80 12.91 -8.77
C HIS A 338 -15.14 13.64 -7.58
N PRO A 339 -13.81 13.53 -7.38
CA PRO A 339 -13.12 14.23 -6.31
C PRO A 339 -13.16 15.75 -6.52
N VAL A 340 -13.07 16.51 -5.42
CA VAL A 340 -12.96 17.97 -5.52
C VAL A 340 -11.61 18.30 -6.11
N ARG A 341 -11.65 18.90 -7.30
CA ARG A 341 -10.47 19.25 -8.09
C ARG A 341 -10.14 20.72 -7.92
N LYS A 342 -8.88 21.03 -7.57
CA LYS A 342 -8.32 22.39 -7.53
C LYS A 342 -7.09 22.46 -8.42
N THR A 343 -7.09 23.38 -9.37
CA THR A 343 -5.93 23.69 -10.22
C THR A 343 -5.23 24.93 -9.70
N LEU A 344 -3.95 24.80 -9.36
CA LEU A 344 -3.12 25.90 -8.88
C LEU A 344 -2.10 26.27 -9.96
N PRO A 345 -2.12 27.50 -10.51
CA PRO A 345 -1.10 27.92 -11.47
C PRO A 345 0.27 28.04 -10.78
N CYS A 346 1.31 27.50 -11.41
CA CYS A 346 2.69 27.73 -10.99
C CYS A 346 3.21 29.06 -11.52
N GLN A 347 4.32 29.53 -10.92
CA GLN A 347 4.96 30.77 -11.35
C GLN A 347 5.78 30.52 -12.63
N GLY A 348 5.11 30.60 -13.78
CA GLY A 348 5.74 30.49 -15.10
C GLY A 348 5.58 29.10 -15.76
N PRO A 349 6.21 28.91 -16.94
CA PRO A 349 6.15 27.68 -17.73
C PRO A 349 7.18 26.62 -17.32
N SER A 350 7.88 26.85 -16.21
CA SER A 350 9.00 26.02 -15.72
C SER A 350 8.58 24.60 -15.37
N VAL A 351 9.48 23.63 -15.53
CA VAL A 351 9.19 22.22 -15.25
C VAL A 351 9.31 21.94 -13.76
N ILE A 352 8.28 21.33 -13.15
CA ILE A 352 8.37 20.83 -11.78
C ILE A 352 9.18 19.53 -11.77
N THR A 353 10.40 19.61 -11.25
CA THR A 353 11.36 18.50 -11.22
C THR A 353 11.17 17.61 -9.99
N CYS A 354 10.65 18.16 -8.90
CA CYS A 354 10.43 17.45 -7.64
C CYS A 354 9.22 18.00 -6.88
N LEU A 355 8.47 17.09 -6.24
CA LEU A 355 7.23 17.39 -5.54
C LEU A 355 7.19 16.63 -4.22
N GLN A 356 6.80 17.31 -3.15
CA GLN A 356 6.53 16.74 -1.83
C GLN A 356 5.30 17.43 -1.24
N PHE A 357 4.51 16.75 -0.42
CA PHE A 357 3.38 17.37 0.27
C PHE A 357 2.96 16.61 1.53
N ASP A 358 2.26 17.34 2.41
CA ASP A 358 1.61 16.83 3.61
C ASP A 358 0.28 17.58 3.84
N ASP A 359 -0.32 17.38 5.01
CA ASP A 359 -1.59 18.01 5.40
C ASP A 359 -1.59 19.53 5.39
N ASP A 360 -0.43 20.14 5.60
CA ASP A 360 -0.25 21.58 5.79
C ASP A 360 0.25 22.27 4.50
N LYS A 361 1.21 21.66 3.80
CA LYS A 361 1.91 22.30 2.69
C LYS A 361 2.24 21.37 1.51
N ILE A 362 2.36 21.97 0.33
CA ILE A 362 2.92 21.37 -0.89
C ILE A 362 4.21 22.13 -1.23
N ALA A 363 5.30 21.41 -1.43
CA ALA A 363 6.57 21.97 -1.89
C ALA A 363 6.83 21.50 -3.34
N ALA A 364 7.01 22.45 -4.24
CA ALA A 364 7.31 22.19 -5.66
C ALA A 364 8.65 22.85 -6.03
N GLY A 365 9.66 22.03 -6.34
CA GLY A 365 10.94 22.50 -6.85
C GLY A 365 10.94 22.51 -8.37
N SER A 366 11.52 23.55 -8.95
CA SER A 366 11.43 23.88 -10.37
C SER A 366 12.82 24.04 -11.00
N ASP A 367 12.90 23.93 -12.32
CA ASP A 367 14.10 24.23 -13.08
C ASP A 367 14.40 25.73 -13.22
N ASP A 368 13.49 26.61 -12.76
CA ASP A 368 13.68 28.07 -12.62
C ASP A 368 14.47 28.50 -11.37
N ASN A 369 15.14 27.54 -10.72
CA ASN A 369 15.95 27.70 -9.52
C ASN A 369 15.17 27.92 -8.22
N ASN A 370 13.84 28.04 -8.26
CA ASN A 370 13.04 28.29 -7.06
C ASN A 370 12.35 27.03 -6.53
N ILE A 371 11.97 27.11 -5.26
CA ILE A 371 11.06 26.16 -4.62
C ILE A 371 9.84 26.94 -4.14
N THR A 372 8.66 26.60 -4.64
CA THR A 372 7.41 27.26 -4.23
C THR A 372 6.69 26.41 -3.19
N ILE A 373 6.30 27.03 -2.09
CA ILE A 373 5.54 26.41 -1.01
C ILE A 373 4.09 26.89 -1.12
N TYR A 374 3.16 25.95 -1.23
CA TYR A 374 1.72 26.20 -1.25
C TYR A 374 1.08 25.68 0.02
N ASP A 375 -0.01 26.32 0.44
CA ASP A 375 -0.91 25.83 1.47
C ASP A 375 -1.78 24.70 0.91
N THR A 376 -1.74 23.49 1.48
CA THR A 376 -2.48 22.35 0.90
C THR A 376 -4.00 22.55 0.93
N ARG A 377 -4.51 23.31 1.91
CA ARG A 377 -5.96 23.50 2.10
C ARG A 377 -6.54 24.53 1.15
N THR A 378 -5.88 25.68 1.04
CA THR A 378 -6.33 26.85 0.28
C THR A 378 -5.74 26.90 -1.12
N GLY A 379 -4.61 26.25 -1.35
CA GLY A 379 -3.85 26.30 -2.60
C GLY A 379 -3.09 27.59 -2.84
N LYS A 380 -3.07 28.52 -1.88
CA LYS A 380 -2.34 29.78 -2.00
C LYS A 380 -0.84 29.56 -1.81
N VAL A 381 -0.03 30.33 -2.53
CA VAL A 381 1.42 30.38 -2.30
C VAL A 381 1.68 30.96 -0.90
N ARG A 382 2.40 30.22 -0.07
CA ARG A 382 2.86 30.64 1.26
C ARG A 382 4.21 31.34 1.18
N ALA A 383 5.15 30.76 0.43
CA ALA A 383 6.50 31.27 0.29
C ALA A 383 7.13 30.83 -1.04
N VAL A 384 8.08 31.63 -1.53
CA VAL A 384 8.97 31.26 -2.64
C VAL A 384 10.39 31.25 -2.07
N LEU A 385 11.00 30.08 -2.01
CA LEU A 385 12.35 29.89 -1.51
C LEU A 385 13.32 30.14 -2.67
N ALA A 386 13.76 31.39 -2.78
CA ALA A 386 14.74 31.84 -3.77
C ALA A 386 16.15 31.81 -3.19
N GLY A 387 17.13 31.41 -3.99
CA GLY A 387 18.55 31.50 -3.60
C GLY A 387 19.48 30.62 -4.40
N HIS A 388 19.00 29.47 -4.92
CA HIS A 388 19.78 28.67 -5.86
C HIS A 388 20.06 29.46 -7.15
N THR A 389 21.21 29.20 -7.76
CA THR A 389 21.60 29.83 -9.05
C THR A 389 21.45 28.87 -10.24
N GLY A 390 20.87 27.71 -10.00
CA GLY A 390 20.54 26.71 -11.01
C GLY A 390 19.31 25.90 -10.61
N GLY A 391 18.72 25.19 -11.57
CA GLY A 391 17.48 24.44 -11.37
C GLY A 391 17.59 23.45 -10.22
N VAL A 392 16.50 23.30 -9.47
CA VAL A 392 16.39 22.35 -8.35
C VAL A 392 16.03 20.98 -8.93
N TRP A 393 16.70 19.90 -8.50
CA TRP A 393 16.49 18.55 -9.06
C TRP A 393 16.24 17.47 -8.03
N ALA A 394 16.42 17.80 -6.75
CA ALA A 394 16.22 16.88 -5.65
C ALA A 394 15.69 17.65 -4.43
N MET A 395 14.70 17.09 -3.74
CA MET A 395 14.06 17.73 -2.59
C MET A 395 13.41 16.71 -1.65
N LYS A 396 13.62 16.91 -0.35
CA LYS A 396 12.98 16.20 0.76
C LYS A 396 12.81 17.19 1.90
N TYR A 397 11.76 17.02 2.70
CA TYR A 397 11.60 17.83 3.91
C TYR A 397 11.11 16.96 5.06
N ARG A 398 11.35 17.45 6.27
CA ARG A 398 10.85 16.91 7.55
C ARG A 398 10.30 18.07 8.36
N GLY A 399 9.01 18.06 8.69
CA GLY A 399 8.37 19.18 9.38
C GLY A 399 8.54 20.48 8.59
N ASN A 400 9.28 21.45 9.15
CA ASN A 400 9.60 22.72 8.50
C ASN A 400 11.06 22.80 7.97
N THR A 401 11.84 21.74 8.06
CA THR A 401 13.20 21.68 7.51
C THR A 401 13.17 21.04 6.13
N LEU A 402 13.55 21.80 5.11
CA LEU A 402 13.61 21.33 3.72
C LEU A 402 15.06 21.27 3.26
N ALA A 403 15.46 20.17 2.62
CA ALA A 403 16.74 20.03 1.95
C ALA A 403 16.53 19.99 0.44
N SER A 404 17.29 20.80 -0.30
CA SER A 404 17.27 20.84 -1.76
C SER A 404 18.66 20.66 -2.37
N GLY A 405 18.70 20.00 -3.53
CA GLY A 405 19.90 19.85 -4.35
C GLY A 405 19.69 20.46 -5.73
N SER A 406 20.69 21.20 -6.21
CA SER A 406 20.62 21.96 -7.45
C SER A 406 21.78 21.65 -8.42
N THR A 407 21.59 22.08 -9.66
CA THR A 407 22.64 22.18 -10.69
C THR A 407 23.75 23.17 -10.33
N ASP A 408 23.49 24.10 -9.40
CA ASP A 408 24.51 25.00 -8.84
C ASP A 408 25.52 24.31 -7.91
N ARG A 409 25.40 22.98 -7.74
CA ARG A 409 26.29 22.10 -6.97
C ARG A 409 26.16 22.25 -5.46
N THR A 410 25.23 23.08 -4.99
CA THR A 410 24.98 23.27 -3.56
C THR A 410 23.84 22.38 -3.08
N VAL A 411 23.93 22.00 -1.81
CA VAL A 411 22.80 21.48 -1.04
C VAL A 411 22.36 22.60 -0.10
N ARG A 412 21.08 22.95 -0.09
CA ARG A 412 20.56 24.02 0.76
C ARG A 412 19.55 23.51 1.74
N ILE A 413 19.63 24.01 2.96
CA ILE A 413 18.65 23.76 4.01
C ILE A 413 17.81 25.02 4.22
N TRP A 414 16.51 24.83 4.28
CA TRP A 414 15.53 25.91 4.38
C TRP A 414 14.65 25.70 5.59
N ASN A 415 14.23 26.82 6.18
CA ASN A 415 13.11 26.88 7.10
C ASN A 415 11.85 27.26 6.32
N ILE A 416 10.96 26.30 6.11
CA ILE A 416 9.72 26.51 5.34
C ILE A 416 8.80 27.53 6.00
N ALA A 417 8.69 27.51 7.34
CA ALA A 417 7.78 28.41 8.06
C ALA A 417 8.22 29.88 7.95
N GLN A 418 9.53 30.11 7.91
CA GLN A 418 10.12 31.44 7.80
C GLN A 418 10.39 31.85 6.34
N GLY A 419 10.43 30.90 5.41
CA GLY A 419 10.73 31.16 4.00
C GLY A 419 12.21 31.49 3.73
N VAL A 420 13.13 31.11 4.62
CA VAL A 420 14.56 31.48 4.53
C VAL A 420 15.47 30.27 4.34
N CYS A 421 16.58 30.49 3.63
CA CYS A 421 17.69 29.54 3.59
C CYS A 421 18.49 29.66 4.89
N THR A 422 18.65 28.58 5.64
CA THR A 422 19.43 28.57 6.89
C THR A 422 20.87 28.14 6.63
N HIS A 423 21.10 27.18 5.74
CA HIS A 423 22.43 26.63 5.46
C HIS A 423 22.67 26.41 3.97
N ILE A 424 23.91 26.62 3.54
CA ILE A 424 24.44 26.25 2.23
C ILE A 424 25.60 25.28 2.46
N PHE A 425 25.41 24.04 2.02
CA PHE A 425 26.45 23.01 2.08
C PHE A 425 27.15 22.92 0.73
N ARG A 426 28.47 23.14 0.77
CA ARG A 426 29.38 23.05 -0.38
C ARG A 426 30.25 21.80 -0.28
N GLY A 427 30.63 21.26 -1.44
CA GLY A 427 31.53 20.10 -1.53
C GLY A 427 31.34 19.32 -2.82
N HIS A 428 30.09 19.13 -3.25
CA HIS A 428 29.81 18.58 -4.57
C HIS A 428 30.38 19.47 -5.67
N VAL A 429 30.95 18.84 -6.71
CA VAL A 429 31.59 19.54 -7.83
C VAL A 429 30.75 19.49 -9.11
N SER A 430 29.60 18.82 -9.05
CA SER A 430 28.62 18.73 -10.11
C SER A 430 27.19 18.78 -9.55
N THR A 431 26.19 18.63 -10.41
CA THR A 431 24.77 18.69 -10.02
C THR A 431 24.45 17.68 -8.92
N VAL A 432 23.81 18.16 -7.85
CA VAL A 432 23.21 17.30 -6.83
C VAL A 432 21.95 16.68 -7.42
N ARG A 433 21.99 15.37 -7.70
CA ARG A 433 20.99 14.70 -8.52
C ARG A 433 19.91 14.02 -7.70
N CYS A 434 20.24 13.51 -6.52
CA CYS A 434 19.30 12.80 -5.66
C CYS A 434 19.67 13.05 -4.20
N LEU A 435 18.68 13.01 -3.31
CA LEU A 435 18.91 13.12 -1.88
C LEU A 435 17.85 12.34 -1.11
N GLU A 436 18.21 11.87 0.08
CA GLU A 436 17.34 11.15 1.01
C GLU A 436 17.61 11.60 2.44
N ILE A 437 16.57 11.73 3.26
CA ILE A 437 16.69 11.97 4.70
C ILE A 437 16.53 10.63 5.40
N ILE A 438 17.55 10.22 6.17
CA ILE A 438 17.58 8.99 6.95
C ILE A 438 17.14 9.33 8.36
N GLU A 439 15.93 8.89 8.71
CA GLU A 439 15.36 9.09 10.05
C GLU A 439 15.96 8.10 11.06
N PRO A 440 16.08 8.51 12.35
CA PRO A 440 16.44 7.63 13.45
C PRO A 440 15.59 6.36 13.46
N ARG A 441 16.26 5.21 13.43
CA ARG A 441 15.60 3.91 13.42
C ARG A 441 16.30 2.94 14.36
N ARG A 442 15.53 2.12 15.07
CA ARG A 442 16.08 0.99 15.82
C ARG A 442 16.71 -0.02 14.86
N ILE A 443 18.01 -0.24 15.00
CA ILE A 443 18.79 -1.18 14.19
C ILE A 443 19.16 -2.46 14.95
N GLY A 444 19.00 -2.49 16.27
CA GLY A 444 19.29 -3.68 17.09
C GLY A 444 19.05 -3.46 18.58
N THR A 445 19.63 -4.33 19.39
CA THR A 445 19.76 -4.19 20.85
C THR A 445 21.21 -4.35 21.25
N ASP A 446 21.65 -3.62 22.27
CA ASP A 446 22.96 -3.82 22.89
C ASP A 446 22.94 -5.03 23.83
N ASP A 447 24.10 -5.36 24.40
CA ASP A 447 24.28 -6.49 25.31
C ASP A 447 23.46 -6.35 26.62
N GLU A 448 23.02 -5.12 26.93
CA GLU A 448 22.16 -4.79 28.07
C GLU A 448 20.66 -4.79 27.71
N GLY A 449 20.31 -5.13 26.45
CA GLY A 449 18.94 -5.19 25.95
C GLY A 449 18.33 -3.82 25.56
N ARG A 450 19.09 -2.73 25.62
CA ARG A 450 18.64 -1.39 25.19
C ARG A 450 18.62 -1.31 23.67
N ALA A 451 17.65 -0.58 23.13
CA ALA A 451 17.52 -0.41 21.69
C ALA A 451 18.67 0.45 21.12
N ILE A 452 19.41 -0.08 20.15
CA ILE A 452 20.38 0.69 19.37
C ILE A 452 19.63 1.44 18.29
N VAL A 453 19.65 2.77 18.33
CA VAL A 453 19.02 3.65 17.34
C VAL A 453 20.10 4.31 16.49
N PHE A 454 19.96 4.23 15.17
CA PHE A 454 20.82 4.93 14.23
C PHE A 454 20.01 5.47 13.05
N PRO A 455 20.34 6.66 12.52
CA PRO A 455 21.24 7.63 13.15
C PRO A 455 20.62 8.22 14.43
N GLU A 456 21.43 8.80 15.31
CA GLU A 456 20.93 9.44 16.55
C GLU A 456 20.07 10.66 16.25
N THR A 457 20.51 11.47 15.28
CA THR A 457 19.76 12.58 14.69
C THR A 457 19.59 12.34 13.19
N PRO A 458 18.57 12.90 12.53
CA PRO A 458 18.37 12.70 11.10
C PRO A 458 19.63 13.04 10.29
N LEU A 459 19.96 12.17 9.34
CA LEU A 459 21.06 12.40 8.39
C LEU A 459 20.49 12.73 7.02
N LEU A 460 21.10 13.68 6.32
CA LEU A 460 20.85 13.94 4.92
C LEU A 460 21.93 13.26 4.09
N VAL A 461 21.53 12.48 3.10
CA VAL A 461 22.46 11.89 2.12
C VAL A 461 22.19 12.53 0.76
N THR A 462 23.23 13.03 0.11
CA THR A 462 23.14 13.64 -1.22
C THR A 462 24.05 12.91 -2.20
N GLY A 463 23.50 12.53 -3.36
CA GLY A 463 24.23 11.92 -4.46
C GLY A 463 24.32 12.88 -5.64
N SER A 464 25.50 12.92 -6.28
CA SER A 464 25.81 13.91 -7.31
C SER A 464 26.29 13.27 -8.61
N ARG A 465 26.25 14.06 -9.69
CA ARG A 465 26.84 13.73 -10.98
C ARG A 465 28.37 13.62 -10.95
N ASP A 466 29.00 14.05 -9.86
CA ASP A 466 30.45 13.91 -9.61
C ASP A 466 30.87 12.51 -9.12
N ALA A 467 29.95 11.54 -9.12
CA ALA A 467 30.15 10.16 -8.68
C ALA A 467 30.39 9.98 -7.17
N THR A 468 30.11 11.00 -6.36
CA THR A 468 30.23 10.94 -4.89
C THR A 468 28.88 11.05 -4.20
N LEU A 469 28.85 10.59 -2.95
CA LEU A 469 27.78 10.90 -2.02
C LEU A 469 28.33 11.63 -0.80
N PHE A 470 27.58 12.59 -0.30
CA PHE A 470 27.89 13.26 0.95
C PHE A 470 26.82 12.91 1.98
N VAL A 471 27.27 12.69 3.22
CA VAL A 471 26.42 12.43 4.37
C VAL A 471 26.56 13.60 5.32
N TRP A 472 25.46 14.26 5.59
CA TRP A 472 25.37 15.46 6.43
C TRP A 472 24.48 15.17 7.64
N ARG A 473 24.80 15.76 8.78
CA ARG A 473 23.84 15.91 9.88
C ARG A 473 22.81 16.93 9.45
N LEU A 474 21.53 16.60 9.53
CA LEU A 474 20.48 17.55 9.20
C LEU A 474 20.33 18.55 10.36
N PRO A 475 20.53 19.86 10.16
CA PRO A 475 20.27 20.84 11.20
C PRO A 475 18.77 20.87 11.50
N GLU A 476 18.43 20.87 12.79
CA GLU A 476 17.06 21.12 13.21
C GLU A 476 16.78 22.62 13.13
N ASN A 477 15.62 23.00 12.59
CA ASN A 477 15.19 24.40 12.62
C ASN A 477 14.53 24.66 13.99
N GLY A 478 15.33 25.02 14.99
CA GLY A 478 14.83 25.41 16.30
C GLY A 478 14.17 26.78 16.28
N ALA A 479 13.37 27.09 17.31
CA ALA A 479 12.74 28.41 17.48
C ALA A 479 13.77 29.56 17.63
N GLN A 480 15.02 29.23 17.99
CA GLN A 480 16.12 30.17 18.23
C GLN A 480 17.14 30.30 17.08
N ASP A 481 17.07 29.45 16.05
CA ASP A 481 17.91 29.60 14.83
C ASP A 481 17.43 30.78 13.95
N ALA A 482 16.43 31.50 14.45
CA ALA A 482 15.97 32.79 14.02
C ALA A 482 17.00 33.88 14.35
N VAL A 483 18.02 34.00 13.52
CA VAL A 483 18.60 35.33 13.29
C VAL A 483 18.45 35.63 11.81
N ALA A 484 17.92 36.81 11.51
CA ALA A 484 17.88 37.41 10.18
C ALA A 484 19.32 37.71 9.69
N GLY A 485 20.12 36.66 9.53
CA GLY A 485 21.48 36.68 9.04
C GLY A 485 21.58 35.96 7.70
N ALA A 486 22.71 36.14 7.03
CA ALA A 486 23.05 35.34 5.86
C ALA A 486 23.05 33.84 6.22
N PRO A 487 22.70 32.95 5.28
CA PRO A 487 22.77 31.51 5.53
C PRO A 487 24.18 31.11 5.95
N VAL A 488 24.28 30.10 6.82
CA VAL A 488 25.55 29.49 7.18
C VAL A 488 26.13 28.84 5.91
N ASP A 489 27.14 29.48 5.34
CA ASP A 489 27.80 29.07 4.10
C ASP A 489 29.24 28.67 4.42
N LEU A 490 29.45 27.36 4.61
CA LEU A 490 30.74 26.79 4.99
C LEU A 490 31.23 25.85 3.90
N ASP A 491 32.52 25.95 3.59
CA ASP A 491 33.22 25.00 2.73
C ASP A 491 33.29 23.61 3.37
N GLU A 492 33.41 22.57 2.51
CA GLU A 492 33.44 21.15 2.89
C GLU A 492 34.32 20.86 4.12
N ARG A 493 35.56 21.38 4.12
CA ARG A 493 36.56 21.09 5.16
C ARG A 493 36.25 21.71 6.51
N ALA A 494 35.48 22.79 6.53
CA ALA A 494 35.15 23.54 7.74
C ALA A 494 33.72 23.25 8.23
N ASN A 495 32.96 22.41 7.52
CA ASN A 495 31.54 22.21 7.78
C ASN A 495 31.31 21.17 8.90
N PRO A 496 30.81 21.56 10.08
CA PRO A 496 30.57 20.64 11.20
C PRO A 496 29.39 19.68 10.95
N TYR A 497 28.54 19.99 9.97
CA TYR A 497 27.46 19.12 9.55
C TYR A 497 27.93 18.02 8.62
N LEU A 498 29.10 18.13 7.98
CA LEU A 498 29.63 17.06 7.15
C LEU A 498 30.04 15.89 8.05
N VAL A 499 29.36 14.75 7.86
CA VAL A 499 29.67 13.53 8.59
C VAL A 499 30.69 12.71 7.80
N ARG A 500 30.41 12.43 6.52
CA ARG A 500 31.27 11.60 5.66
C ARG A 500 31.11 11.93 4.17
N VAL A 501 32.12 11.60 3.39
CA VAL A 501 32.07 11.54 1.92
C VAL A 501 32.25 10.10 1.47
N LEU A 502 31.25 9.54 0.80
CA LEU A 502 31.27 8.18 0.28
C LEU A 502 31.78 8.19 -1.16
N ARG A 503 32.92 7.54 -1.39
CA ARG A 503 33.60 7.47 -2.68
C ARG A 503 33.66 6.02 -3.15
N GLY A 504 33.44 5.81 -4.44
CA GLY A 504 33.57 4.49 -5.05
C GLY A 504 32.86 4.34 -6.39
N HIS A 505 31.76 5.06 -6.60
CA HIS A 505 31.14 5.11 -7.93
C HIS A 505 32.08 5.77 -8.95
N THR A 506 31.98 5.37 -10.20
CA THR A 506 32.76 5.92 -11.34
C THR A 506 31.90 6.72 -12.31
N GLY A 507 30.59 6.76 -12.08
CA GLY A 507 29.61 7.52 -12.85
C GLY A 507 28.64 8.27 -11.94
N SER A 508 27.78 9.10 -12.54
CA SER A 508 26.78 9.88 -11.82
C SER A 508 25.93 9.02 -10.90
N VAL A 509 25.82 9.40 -9.63
CA VAL A 509 24.87 8.81 -8.70
C VAL A 509 23.48 9.34 -9.05
N ARG A 510 22.58 8.43 -9.45
CA ARG A 510 21.28 8.79 -10.02
C ARG A 510 20.13 8.63 -9.02
N ALA A 511 20.23 7.67 -8.11
CA ALA A 511 19.24 7.43 -7.07
C ALA A 511 19.91 6.96 -5.78
N VAL A 512 19.27 7.27 -4.66
CA VAL A 512 19.67 6.84 -3.32
C VAL A 512 18.43 6.42 -2.55
N ALA A 513 18.57 5.38 -1.71
CA ALA A 513 17.54 4.96 -0.77
C ALA A 513 18.22 4.38 0.46
N GLY A 514 17.75 4.68 1.67
CA GLY A 514 18.37 4.17 2.87
C GLY A 514 17.42 4.16 4.06
N ALA A 515 17.77 3.37 5.07
CA ALA A 515 17.08 3.33 6.35
C ALA A 515 18.02 2.80 7.42
N GLY A 516 17.99 3.44 8.60
CA GLY A 516 18.91 3.09 9.67
C GLY A 516 20.36 3.34 9.24
N ASN A 517 21.24 2.36 9.47
CA ASN A 517 22.65 2.46 9.09
C ASN A 517 22.95 2.02 7.66
N ILE A 518 21.96 1.55 6.89
CA ILE A 518 22.17 1.04 5.55
C ILE A 518 21.70 2.04 4.51
N LEU A 519 22.57 2.35 3.56
CA LEU A 519 22.27 3.15 2.39
C LEU A 519 22.55 2.33 1.13
N VAL A 520 21.68 2.44 0.13
CA VAL A 520 21.92 1.99 -1.23
C VAL A 520 22.01 3.19 -2.14
N SER A 521 23.05 3.24 -2.97
CA SER A 521 23.16 4.18 -4.09
C SER A 521 23.18 3.46 -5.42
N ALA A 522 22.53 4.03 -6.43
CA ALA A 522 22.49 3.52 -7.79
C ALA A 522 23.08 4.53 -8.76
N SER A 523 23.91 4.05 -9.70
CA SER A 523 24.74 4.91 -10.52
C SER A 523 24.69 4.57 -12.01
N TYR A 524 25.13 5.55 -12.80
CA TYR A 524 25.39 5.39 -14.23
C TYR A 524 26.64 4.56 -14.54
N ASP A 525 27.40 4.13 -13.55
CA ASP A 525 28.46 3.14 -13.72
C ASP A 525 27.95 1.68 -13.77
N THR A 526 26.64 1.47 -13.94
CA THR A 526 25.96 0.16 -14.00
C THR A 526 25.92 -0.60 -12.67
N THR A 527 26.45 -0.02 -11.58
CA THR A 527 26.45 -0.64 -10.26
C THR A 527 25.50 0.06 -9.29
N ALA A 528 24.93 -0.73 -8.39
CA ALA A 528 24.44 -0.21 -7.12
C ALA A 528 25.45 -0.55 -6.02
N ARG A 529 25.50 0.26 -4.96
CA ARG A 529 26.41 0.06 -3.83
C ARG A 529 25.66 0.12 -2.52
N VAL A 530 25.98 -0.82 -1.64
CA VAL A 530 25.49 -0.86 -0.26
C VAL A 530 26.56 -0.25 0.64
N TRP A 531 26.17 0.73 1.44
CA TRP A 531 27.06 1.44 2.36
C TRP A 531 26.59 1.26 3.79
N ASP A 532 27.56 1.18 4.71
CA ASP A 532 27.30 1.38 6.13
C ASP A 532 27.53 2.85 6.47
N LEU A 533 26.48 3.57 6.86
CA LEU A 533 26.56 4.98 7.23
C LEU A 533 27.35 5.21 8.52
N ARG A 534 27.46 4.18 9.39
CA ARG A 534 28.22 4.29 10.64
C ARG A 534 29.72 4.31 10.37
N THR A 535 30.22 3.46 9.49
CA THR A 535 31.66 3.38 9.16
C THR A 535 32.05 4.19 7.92
N GLY A 536 31.12 4.41 7.00
CA GLY A 536 31.37 4.99 5.67
C GLY A 536 31.85 3.98 4.64
N GLU A 537 31.92 2.70 4.99
CA GLU A 537 32.44 1.66 4.12
C GLU A 537 31.40 1.18 3.10
N CYS A 538 31.88 0.88 1.89
CA CYS A 538 31.09 0.17 0.89
C CYS A 538 31.10 -1.32 1.23
N LYS A 539 29.99 -1.83 1.78
CA LYS A 539 29.83 -3.25 2.12
C LYS A 539 29.78 -4.13 0.88
N PHE A 540 29.01 -3.72 -0.11
CA PHE A 540 28.81 -4.50 -1.34
C PHE A 540 28.74 -3.60 -2.56
N VAL A 541 29.35 -4.08 -3.66
CA VAL A 541 29.14 -3.58 -5.01
C VAL A 541 28.21 -4.56 -5.72
N LEU A 542 26.97 -4.13 -5.93
CA LEU A 542 25.92 -4.88 -6.60
C LEU A 542 26.10 -4.75 -8.12
N ALA A 543 27.02 -5.55 -8.66
CA ALA A 543 27.31 -5.60 -10.09
C ALA A 543 26.43 -6.63 -10.80
N GLY A 544 25.99 -6.31 -12.02
CA GLY A 544 25.26 -7.26 -12.87
C GLY A 544 24.32 -6.60 -13.89
N HIS A 545 23.88 -5.36 -13.68
CA HIS A 545 23.18 -4.61 -14.72
C HIS A 545 24.10 -4.36 -15.92
N ALA A 546 23.54 -4.40 -17.13
CA ALA A 546 24.29 -4.24 -18.38
C ALA A 546 24.40 -2.79 -18.85
N ASP A 547 23.64 -1.88 -18.23
CA ASP A 547 23.65 -0.44 -18.51
C ASP A 547 23.29 0.32 -17.21
N ARG A 548 23.21 1.65 -17.31
CA ARG A 548 23.03 2.63 -16.24
C ARG A 548 21.77 2.34 -15.42
N ILE A 549 21.92 2.43 -14.10
CA ILE A 549 20.80 2.30 -13.16
C ILE A 549 20.14 3.68 -12.97
N TYR A 550 18.82 3.73 -13.07
CA TYR A 550 18.03 4.97 -13.00
C TYR A 550 17.24 5.14 -11.70
N SER A 551 16.84 4.04 -11.07
CA SER A 551 16.04 4.05 -9.85
C SER A 551 16.49 2.95 -8.90
N CYS A 552 16.37 3.22 -7.60
CA CYS A 552 16.56 2.22 -6.57
C CYS A 552 15.58 2.46 -5.41
N VAL A 553 15.18 1.36 -4.77
CA VAL A 553 14.40 1.38 -3.51
C VAL A 553 15.03 0.37 -2.55
N TYR A 554 15.02 0.70 -1.25
CA TYR A 554 15.50 -0.17 -0.19
C TYR A 554 14.36 -0.59 0.73
N ASP A 555 14.12 -1.90 0.84
CA ASP A 555 13.24 -2.53 1.82
C ASP A 555 14.06 -2.98 3.03
N ALA A 556 14.02 -2.18 4.08
CA ALA A 556 14.73 -2.49 5.32
C ALA A 556 14.09 -3.64 6.12
N GLN A 557 12.79 -3.91 5.96
CA GLN A 557 12.13 -5.02 6.65
C GLN A 557 12.60 -6.35 6.08
N ARG A 558 12.68 -6.45 4.75
CA ARG A 558 13.18 -7.64 4.05
C ARG A 558 14.70 -7.68 3.90
N SER A 559 15.38 -6.58 4.20
CA SER A 559 16.81 -6.37 3.88
C SER A 559 17.09 -6.58 2.39
N ARG A 560 16.25 -6.00 1.52
CA ARG A 560 16.33 -6.14 0.07
C ARG A 560 16.44 -4.80 -0.62
N CYS A 561 17.10 -4.78 -1.77
CA CYS A 561 17.14 -3.63 -2.65
C CYS A 561 16.59 -4.00 -4.02
N TYR A 562 15.89 -3.06 -4.66
CA TYR A 562 15.42 -3.19 -6.02
C TYR A 562 16.01 -2.08 -6.88
N THR A 563 16.52 -2.42 -8.06
CA THR A 563 17.17 -1.47 -8.98
C THR A 563 16.57 -1.58 -10.37
N GLY A 564 16.31 -0.45 -11.01
CA GLY A 564 15.74 -0.36 -12.36
C GLY A 564 16.72 0.32 -13.32
N SER A 565 16.92 -0.27 -14.49
CA SER A 565 18.03 0.07 -15.39
C SER A 565 17.57 0.36 -16.83
N VAL A 566 18.47 0.99 -17.59
CA VAL A 566 18.37 1.12 -19.05
C VAL A 566 18.40 -0.24 -19.75
N ASP A 567 18.95 -1.28 -19.10
CA ASP A 567 18.98 -2.65 -19.64
C ASP A 567 17.61 -3.37 -19.63
N ASN A 568 16.52 -2.64 -19.37
CA ASN A 568 15.14 -3.11 -19.33
C ASN A 568 14.81 -4.07 -18.17
N THR A 569 15.75 -4.33 -17.25
CA THR A 569 15.53 -5.23 -16.12
C THR A 569 15.29 -4.46 -14.82
N VAL A 570 14.52 -5.09 -13.94
CA VAL A 570 14.59 -4.79 -12.51
C VAL A 570 15.39 -5.90 -11.84
N ARG A 571 16.28 -5.57 -10.92
CA ARG A 571 17.01 -6.58 -10.14
C ARG A 571 16.67 -6.48 -8.67
N MET A 572 16.47 -7.63 -8.05
CA MET A 572 16.28 -7.79 -6.62
C MET A 572 17.59 -8.28 -6.01
N TRP A 573 18.05 -7.59 -4.96
CA TRP A 573 19.31 -7.86 -4.29
C TRP A 573 19.07 -8.12 -2.82
N ASP A 574 19.78 -9.10 -2.29
CA ASP A 574 19.90 -9.29 -0.85
C ASP A 574 20.99 -8.36 -0.31
N VAL A 575 20.62 -7.48 0.62
CA VAL A 575 21.52 -6.43 1.14
C VAL A 575 22.46 -6.95 2.22
N ARG A 576 22.19 -8.13 2.79
CA ARG A 576 23.06 -8.78 3.78
C ARG A 576 24.21 -9.54 3.13
N THR A 577 23.98 -10.08 1.94
CA THR A 577 24.95 -10.91 1.21
C THR A 577 25.53 -10.25 -0.03
N GLY A 578 24.89 -9.18 -0.53
CA GLY A 578 25.27 -8.51 -1.78
C GLY A 578 24.92 -9.29 -3.05
N ARG A 579 24.18 -10.41 -2.94
CA ARG A 579 23.84 -11.27 -4.08
C ARG A 579 22.58 -10.81 -4.79
N CYS A 580 22.54 -11.01 -6.11
CA CYS A 580 21.32 -10.85 -6.89
C CYS A 580 20.40 -12.04 -6.60
N ALA A 581 19.25 -11.77 -5.98
CA ALA A 581 18.25 -12.79 -5.64
C ALA A 581 17.32 -13.11 -6.82
N ALA A 582 17.00 -12.11 -7.65
CA ALA A 582 16.20 -12.32 -8.86
C ALA A 582 16.46 -11.23 -9.91
N ILE A 583 16.28 -11.60 -11.18
CA ILE A 583 16.21 -10.68 -12.32
C ILE A 583 14.77 -10.69 -12.83
N LEU A 584 14.13 -9.53 -12.79
CA LEU A 584 12.72 -9.34 -13.10
C LEU A 584 12.63 -8.78 -14.51
N GLU A 585 12.36 -9.68 -15.46
CA GLU A 585 12.31 -9.38 -16.89
C GLU A 585 10.88 -9.11 -17.37
N GLY A 586 10.76 -8.28 -18.41
CA GLY A 586 9.50 -8.07 -19.12
C GLY A 586 9.31 -6.66 -19.64
N HIS A 587 9.95 -5.65 -19.04
CA HIS A 587 10.02 -4.34 -19.66
C HIS A 587 10.82 -4.41 -20.96
N GLN A 588 10.49 -3.54 -21.92
CA GLN A 588 11.10 -3.50 -23.25
C GLN A 588 11.98 -2.26 -23.46
N MET A 589 11.95 -1.33 -22.51
CA MET A 589 12.73 -0.10 -22.51
C MET A 589 13.15 0.23 -21.07
N LEU A 590 13.94 1.30 -20.92
CA LEU A 590 14.42 1.84 -19.65
C LEU A 590 13.37 1.78 -18.54
N VAL A 591 13.75 1.12 -17.44
CA VAL A 591 12.99 1.12 -16.18
C VAL A 591 13.44 2.30 -15.33
N GLY A 592 12.80 3.44 -15.57
CA GLY A 592 13.17 4.71 -14.96
C GLY A 592 12.65 4.91 -13.53
N LEU A 593 11.64 4.15 -13.12
CA LEU A 593 10.90 4.39 -11.90
C LEU A 593 10.58 3.08 -11.17
N ILE A 594 10.86 3.05 -9.87
CA ILE A 594 10.50 1.95 -8.98
C ILE A 594 9.91 2.56 -7.70
N THR A 595 8.85 1.94 -7.20
CA THR A 595 8.22 2.27 -5.92
C THR A 595 7.80 0.98 -5.21
N LEU A 596 7.68 1.02 -3.90
CA LEU A 596 7.50 -0.15 -3.05
C LEU A 596 6.42 0.14 -2.01
N SER A 597 5.50 -0.81 -1.87
CA SER A 597 4.63 -0.94 -0.70
C SER A 597 4.92 -2.28 0.00
N PRO A 598 4.43 -2.49 1.24
CA PRO A 598 4.60 -3.74 1.96
C PRO A 598 4.31 -5.00 1.14
N HIS A 599 3.30 -4.97 0.27
CA HIS A 599 2.88 -6.15 -0.50
C HIS A 599 3.14 -6.08 -2.00
N ALA A 600 3.68 -4.97 -2.54
CA ALA A 600 3.87 -4.83 -3.97
C ALA A 600 5.12 -4.01 -4.31
N LEU A 601 5.97 -4.57 -5.15
CA LEU A 601 6.98 -3.83 -5.89
C LEU A 601 6.36 -3.36 -7.20
N VAL A 602 6.50 -2.08 -7.54
CA VAL A 602 5.97 -1.51 -8.78
C VAL A 602 7.10 -0.88 -9.57
N SER A 603 7.23 -1.26 -10.84
CA SER A 603 8.16 -0.66 -11.79
C SER A 603 7.42 -0.01 -12.94
N ALA A 604 7.92 1.11 -13.42
CA ALA A 604 7.38 1.80 -14.57
C ALA A 604 8.47 2.23 -15.53
N ALA A 605 8.19 2.13 -16.82
CA ALA A 605 9.20 2.21 -17.86
C ALA A 605 8.81 3.13 -19.03
N ALA A 606 9.81 3.39 -19.87
CA ALA A 606 9.64 4.12 -21.12
C ALA A 606 8.85 3.33 -22.18
N ASP A 607 8.56 2.04 -21.93
CA ASP A 607 7.71 1.18 -22.77
C ASP A 607 6.20 1.35 -22.52
N TRP A 608 5.83 2.36 -21.74
CA TRP A 608 4.45 2.77 -21.42
C TRP A 608 3.74 1.82 -20.46
N THR A 609 4.43 0.80 -19.95
CA THR A 609 3.86 -0.16 -19.01
C THR A 609 4.25 0.16 -17.57
N VAL A 610 3.34 -0.17 -16.67
CA VAL A 610 3.62 -0.30 -15.24
C VAL A 610 3.48 -1.78 -14.89
N ARG A 611 4.42 -2.34 -14.14
CA ARG A 611 4.42 -3.74 -13.74
C ARG A 611 4.39 -3.86 -12.24
N VAL A 612 3.63 -4.83 -11.74
CA VAL A 612 3.51 -5.17 -10.33
C VAL A 612 4.16 -6.52 -10.11
N TRP A 613 5.03 -6.58 -9.11
CA TRP A 613 5.79 -7.76 -8.74
C TRP A 613 5.56 -8.08 -7.26
N ASP A 614 5.71 -9.35 -6.95
CA ASP A 614 5.80 -9.82 -5.58
C ASP A 614 7.16 -9.42 -4.98
N PRO A 615 7.22 -8.64 -3.88
CA PRO A 615 8.49 -8.23 -3.30
C PRO A 615 9.25 -9.37 -2.60
N ASP A 616 8.58 -10.47 -2.23
CA ASP A 616 9.16 -11.60 -1.53
C ASP A 616 9.80 -12.62 -2.48
N THR A 617 9.28 -12.75 -3.70
CA THR A 617 9.76 -13.74 -4.68
C THR A 617 10.30 -13.12 -5.98
N GLY A 618 9.94 -11.88 -6.28
CA GLY A 618 10.17 -11.26 -7.59
C GLY A 618 9.19 -11.72 -8.68
N ALA A 619 8.20 -12.55 -8.34
CA ALA A 619 7.25 -13.08 -9.33
C ALA A 619 6.41 -11.94 -9.95
N PRO A 620 6.19 -11.94 -11.28
CA PRO A 620 5.30 -10.98 -11.92
C PRO A 620 3.86 -11.24 -11.48
N ARG A 621 3.16 -10.19 -11.02
CA ARG A 621 1.74 -10.25 -10.68
C ARG A 621 0.86 -9.66 -11.76
N HIS A 622 1.16 -8.41 -12.17
CA HIS A 622 0.32 -7.68 -13.12
C HIS A 622 1.15 -6.86 -14.11
N VAL A 623 0.62 -6.69 -15.32
CA VAL A 623 1.12 -5.74 -16.32
C VAL A 623 0.00 -4.76 -16.65
N LEU A 624 0.17 -3.52 -16.23
CA LEU A 624 -0.79 -2.44 -16.41
C LEU A 624 -0.53 -1.78 -17.76
N ARG A 625 -1.51 -1.92 -18.66
CA ARG A 625 -1.49 -1.34 -20.01
C ARG A 625 -2.63 -0.35 -20.14
N GLY A 626 -2.36 0.80 -20.75
CA GLY A 626 -3.36 1.85 -20.98
C GLY A 626 -2.76 3.23 -21.21
N HIS A 627 -1.48 3.44 -20.90
CA HIS A 627 -0.76 4.63 -21.33
C HIS A 627 -0.30 4.50 -22.79
N SER A 628 -0.23 5.64 -23.49
CA SER A 628 0.21 5.78 -24.88
C SER A 628 1.59 6.43 -25.02
N SER A 629 2.27 6.68 -23.90
CA SER A 629 3.56 7.33 -23.84
C SER A 629 4.33 6.88 -22.59
N ALA A 630 5.61 7.24 -22.52
CA ALA A 630 6.52 6.86 -21.43
C ALA A 630 5.94 7.26 -20.08
N ILE A 631 6.06 6.37 -19.09
CA ILE A 631 5.64 6.67 -17.73
C ILE A 631 6.65 7.64 -17.12
N THR A 632 6.18 8.83 -16.77
CA THR A 632 7.00 9.94 -16.27
C THR A 632 7.02 10.02 -14.75
N CYS A 633 5.95 9.57 -14.09
CA CYS A 633 5.88 9.45 -12.65
C CYS A 633 4.99 8.29 -12.21
N VAL A 634 5.34 7.65 -11.09
CA VAL A 634 4.53 6.60 -10.47
C VAL A 634 4.66 6.69 -8.95
N GLN A 635 3.58 6.41 -8.25
CA GLN A 635 3.55 6.18 -6.80
C GLN A 635 2.59 5.03 -6.52
N ASN A 636 2.85 4.25 -5.47
CA ASN A 636 1.93 3.22 -5.01
C ASN A 636 1.74 3.21 -3.49
N ASN A 637 0.62 2.64 -3.08
CA ASN A 637 0.44 2.05 -1.76
C ASN A 637 -0.12 0.63 -1.95
N ASP A 638 -0.49 -0.05 -0.86
CA ASP A 638 -0.99 -1.44 -0.93
C ASP A 638 -2.34 -1.57 -1.66
N TYR A 639 -3.04 -0.46 -1.90
CA TYR A 639 -4.36 -0.45 -2.53
C TYR A 639 -4.37 0.12 -3.95
N PHE A 640 -3.58 1.16 -4.17
CA PHE A 640 -3.63 1.98 -5.37
C PHE A 640 -2.25 2.23 -5.97
N ILE A 641 -2.21 2.23 -7.30
CA ILE A 641 -1.10 2.73 -8.09
C ILE A 641 -1.60 3.95 -8.86
N VAL A 642 -0.84 5.04 -8.78
CA VAL A 642 -1.08 6.24 -9.58
C VAL A 642 0.09 6.41 -10.55
N SER A 643 -0.20 6.40 -11.85
CA SER A 643 0.82 6.53 -12.90
C SER A 643 0.49 7.67 -13.86
N GLY A 644 1.50 8.49 -14.14
CA GLY A 644 1.41 9.62 -15.05
C GLY A 644 2.21 9.36 -16.32
N SER A 645 1.65 9.77 -17.46
CA SER A 645 2.35 9.86 -18.74
C SER A 645 2.05 11.22 -19.38
N GLN A 646 2.42 11.40 -20.64
CA GLN A 646 1.84 12.48 -21.44
C GLN A 646 0.32 12.33 -21.50
N GLY A 647 -0.40 13.44 -21.30
CA GLY A 647 -1.84 13.54 -21.46
C GLY A 647 -2.71 13.03 -20.31
N MET A 648 -2.19 12.18 -19.42
CA MET A 648 -3.05 11.44 -18.49
C MET A 648 -2.37 11.06 -17.17
N LEU A 649 -3.19 11.03 -16.12
CA LEU A 649 -2.89 10.46 -14.81
C LEU A 649 -3.91 9.34 -14.53
N LYS A 650 -3.44 8.09 -14.47
CA LYS A 650 -4.28 6.90 -14.29
C LYS A 650 -4.21 6.36 -12.87
N LEU A 651 -5.33 5.81 -12.41
CA LEU A 651 -5.47 5.07 -11.15
C LEU A 651 -5.73 3.59 -11.41
N TRP A 652 -5.01 2.74 -10.69
CA TRP A 652 -5.12 1.29 -10.77
C TRP A 652 -5.25 0.68 -9.37
N ASP A 653 -5.87 -0.48 -9.28
CA ASP A 653 -5.88 -1.27 -8.05
C ASP A 653 -4.60 -2.11 -7.96
N THR A 654 -3.79 -1.92 -6.91
CA THR A 654 -2.49 -2.58 -6.74
C THR A 654 -2.62 -4.11 -6.69
N ARG A 655 -3.69 -4.61 -6.06
CA ARG A 655 -3.86 -6.04 -5.78
C ARG A 655 -4.37 -6.80 -7.00
N THR A 656 -5.29 -6.21 -7.74
CA THR A 656 -5.97 -6.85 -8.89
C THR A 656 -5.38 -6.45 -10.24
N GLY A 657 -4.57 -5.39 -10.28
CA GLY A 657 -4.02 -4.84 -11.52
C GLY A 657 -5.07 -4.21 -12.45
N ARG A 658 -6.31 -4.01 -11.97
CA ARG A 658 -7.38 -3.43 -12.77
C ARG A 658 -7.23 -1.92 -12.85
N PHE A 659 -7.46 -1.38 -14.04
CA PHE A 659 -7.69 0.04 -14.23
C PHE A 659 -8.95 0.45 -13.46
N ILE A 660 -8.88 1.55 -12.70
CA ILE A 660 -10.01 2.09 -11.97
C ILE A 660 -10.60 3.28 -12.74
N ARG A 661 -9.79 4.32 -12.97
CA ARG A 661 -10.20 5.54 -13.66
C ARG A 661 -9.03 6.40 -14.11
N ASP A 662 -9.32 7.36 -14.97
CA ASP A 662 -8.48 8.52 -15.21
C ASP A 662 -8.72 9.56 -14.10
N LEU A 663 -7.65 9.95 -13.41
CA LEU A 663 -7.68 10.99 -12.37
C LEU A 663 -7.60 12.39 -12.98
N VAL A 664 -6.80 12.52 -14.03
CA VAL A 664 -6.62 13.75 -14.81
C VAL A 664 -6.44 13.34 -16.27
N ASP A 665 -7.29 13.83 -17.16
CA ASP A 665 -7.34 13.49 -18.59
C ASP A 665 -7.24 14.72 -19.51
N ASP A 666 -7.32 15.92 -18.95
CA ASP A 666 -7.25 17.21 -19.64
C ASP A 666 -5.83 17.83 -19.60
N VAL A 667 -4.80 17.00 -19.65
CA VAL A 667 -3.39 17.44 -19.69
C VAL A 667 -2.97 17.58 -21.16
N SER A 668 -2.50 18.75 -21.58
CA SER A 668 -2.01 18.92 -22.96
C SER A 668 -0.57 18.46 -23.15
N GLY A 669 0.22 18.42 -22.07
CA GLY A 669 1.62 18.04 -22.08
C GLY A 669 1.93 16.87 -21.13
N ALA A 670 3.02 17.00 -20.38
CA ALA A 670 3.47 15.94 -19.48
C ALA A 670 2.90 16.09 -18.06
N VAL A 671 2.69 14.95 -17.40
CA VAL A 671 2.60 14.85 -15.94
C VAL A 671 4.00 14.61 -15.39
N TRP A 672 4.60 15.57 -14.69
CA TRP A 672 6.02 15.44 -14.28
C TRP A 672 6.20 14.70 -12.95
N GLN A 673 5.32 14.96 -11.99
CA GLN A 673 5.40 14.40 -10.66
C GLN A 673 4.01 14.14 -10.11
N VAL A 674 3.89 13.09 -9.29
CA VAL A 674 2.68 12.80 -8.53
C VAL A 674 3.05 12.40 -7.11
N ARG A 675 2.25 12.84 -6.15
CA ARG A 675 2.26 12.38 -4.76
C ARG A 675 0.82 12.24 -4.30
N PHE A 676 0.54 11.22 -3.51
CA PHE A 676 -0.79 11.06 -2.92
C PHE A 676 -0.68 10.51 -1.51
N ASP A 677 -1.66 10.88 -0.69
CA ASP A 677 -1.90 10.33 0.63
C ASP A 677 -3.21 9.54 0.58
N TYR A 678 -3.72 9.07 1.72
CA TYR A 678 -4.97 8.29 1.73
C TYR A 678 -6.19 9.07 1.21
N ARG A 679 -6.15 10.41 1.22
CA ARG A 679 -7.27 11.33 0.96
C ARG A 679 -7.09 12.14 -0.32
N ARG A 680 -5.88 12.58 -0.65
CA ARG A 680 -5.59 13.55 -1.72
C ARG A 680 -4.55 13.02 -2.69
N CYS A 681 -4.70 13.41 -3.94
CA CYS A 681 -3.68 13.27 -4.97
C CYS A 681 -3.23 14.66 -5.42
N VAL A 682 -1.92 14.92 -5.44
CA VAL A 682 -1.31 16.14 -5.96
C VAL A 682 -0.43 15.77 -7.15
N ALA A 683 -0.70 16.35 -8.31
CA ALA A 683 0.07 16.11 -9.53
C ALA A 683 0.57 17.43 -10.11
N ALA A 684 1.84 17.47 -10.50
CA ALA A 684 2.41 18.57 -11.27
C ALA A 684 2.27 18.25 -12.77
N VAL A 685 1.53 19.09 -13.48
CA VAL A 685 1.14 18.84 -14.87
C VAL A 685 1.35 20.06 -15.75
N GLN A 686 1.52 19.82 -17.04
CA GLN A 686 1.54 20.86 -18.06
C GLN A 686 0.16 20.98 -18.71
N LYS A 687 -0.46 22.15 -18.58
CA LYS A 687 -1.69 22.50 -19.28
C LYS A 687 -1.45 23.69 -20.19
N THR A 688 -1.77 23.50 -21.46
CA THR A 688 -1.37 24.34 -22.59
C THR A 688 0.11 24.69 -22.51
N ASP A 689 0.41 25.94 -22.16
CA ASP A 689 1.76 26.50 -22.04
C ASP A 689 2.10 26.89 -20.59
N ARG A 690 1.35 26.35 -19.62
CA ARG A 690 1.53 26.66 -18.21
C ARG A 690 1.73 25.40 -17.38
N THR A 691 2.57 25.55 -16.39
CA THR A 691 2.77 24.57 -15.33
C THR A 691 1.69 24.79 -14.26
N CYS A 692 1.03 23.72 -13.82
CA CYS A 692 0.07 23.79 -12.73
C CYS A 692 0.16 22.58 -11.81
N LEU A 693 -0.31 22.77 -10.57
CA LEU A 693 -0.54 21.70 -9.61
C LEU A 693 -2.03 21.36 -9.58
N GLU A 694 -2.34 20.10 -9.83
CA GLU A 694 -3.69 19.53 -9.72
C GLU A 694 -3.83 18.85 -8.36
N ILE A 695 -4.77 19.30 -7.55
CA ILE A 695 -5.10 18.70 -6.26
C ILE A 695 -6.49 18.07 -6.36
N LEU A 696 -6.55 16.75 -6.19
CA LEU A 696 -7.78 15.98 -6.13
C LEU A 696 -8.02 15.58 -4.68
N ASP A 697 -9.12 16.04 -4.08
CA ASP A 697 -9.52 15.71 -2.71
C ASP A 697 -10.72 14.75 -2.71
N PHE A 698 -10.49 13.52 -2.23
CA PHE A 698 -11.52 12.49 -2.11
C PHE A 698 -12.33 12.62 -0.81
N CYS A 699 -12.00 13.57 0.06
CA CYS A 699 -12.76 13.88 1.27
C CYS A 699 -12.75 15.38 1.58
N PRO A 700 -13.35 16.23 0.75
CA PRO A 700 -13.40 17.66 1.04
C PRO A 700 -14.09 17.91 2.40
N PRO A 701 -13.70 18.97 3.14
CA PRO A 701 -14.26 19.25 4.47
C PRO A 701 -15.79 19.38 4.48
N GLU A 702 -16.38 19.81 3.37
CA GLU A 702 -17.83 19.92 3.19
C GLU A 702 -18.54 18.55 3.11
N SER A 703 -17.80 17.49 2.74
CA SER A 703 -18.28 16.11 2.76
C SER A 703 -18.14 15.43 4.13
N ASP A 704 -17.35 16.02 5.04
CA ASP A 704 -17.28 15.65 6.45
C ASP A 704 -18.46 16.33 7.20
N ARG A 705 -19.70 16.00 6.82
CA ARG A 705 -20.93 16.52 7.49
C ARG A 705 -20.94 16.29 9.00
N TRP A 706 -20.25 15.23 9.46
CA TRP A 706 -20.07 14.91 10.87
C TRP A 706 -19.19 15.94 11.63
N ALA A 707 -18.27 16.65 10.95
CA ALA A 707 -17.52 17.76 11.56
C ALA A 707 -18.42 18.98 11.84
N LYS A 708 -19.61 19.02 11.25
CA LYS A 708 -20.65 20.02 11.53
C LYS A 708 -21.69 19.56 12.58
N GLY A 709 -21.60 18.31 13.05
CA GLY A 709 -22.53 17.78 14.07
C GLY A 709 -23.87 17.27 13.52
N GLU A 710 -23.97 17.05 12.21
CA GLU A 710 -25.13 16.45 11.53
C GLU A 710 -25.01 14.93 11.36
#